data_AF-A0A821LMV1-F1
#
_entry.id   AF-A0A821LMV1-F1
#
_cell.length_a   1.000
_cell.length_b   1.000
_cell.length_c   1.000
_cell.angle_alpha   90.00
_cell.angle_beta   90.00
_cell.angle_gamma   90.00
#
_symmetry.space_group_name_H-M   'P 1'
#
loop_
_entity.id
_entity.type
_entity.pdbx_description
1 polymer ?
#
loop_
_entity_poly.entity_id
_entity_poly.type
_entity_poly.pdbx_seq_one_letter_code
_entity_poly.pdbx_strand_id
1 'polypeptide(L)'
;MSFKKNKEKSNDALNTEINRIAINLSGRLGSLYDAYRDRVLEQLNIFRPEPTNHTLRLIRCNRIKGKHDSSKNILKIMSFEQELRLSILLNLSKNMEKPTIIDYFYPTNEYTRFIQYSSLNREENLPDIPSQTTILDTSSTLFNDATHIITKVHFGIDFTVVIQLPTITNIVVEIDHTLDKLCNYLQNHHNTDSLTIHDKSLLEKIVYTKVYSNIPHLRNLTTIYDVYCYLQENKNNSVDYPIFYTLKLIKEFYPQYNGEIVKVNLLSKELNDIIEDYVLQRTTDMKQLEKSIIEDMPKILCKHLKQRFACIETQWFDVKKIFTNEIERIANLVIRIRSGEAENLFTEQIFNDKEQMMIKNSIDELTQNVKHLEEKEYFIRCLNQQNFQYLNVIEYNIDQTDNENSIEHKLVQNDQHYRILCSNDCLNKNNSEELQKLICDLIEEAKNNSSLHLIYADFSDCSFPLSTMMVLSSLKKAHEDMIDQLSSELSTAMETFTVPFTEPDILTDQPTPTSVSIDETINIVLLGETGVGKSTFINAFANYLTFHTLEEAEAGQSVVLIPVSFMITVGDNFEEHIVKFGSVDESNNEDFDHPGHSVTQHCKSYIFNLNDSDQRKLCIIDTPGFGDTRGIEQDDLNMEHILEYVNNLTHINAICFLLKPNESKLHIYYRLCLNQLFSVLDQNNVKKVIVCFTNSRSTFYTPGDTAPLLKQMLRSLAIGDVPFKKENTFCFDSESFRYLVALQNGINFSELDRQEYEMSWIKSVHDSKRLIEYICKELASRCIQQE
;
A
#
# COMPACT_ATOMS: atom_id res chain seq x y z
N MET A 1 -34.77 11.82 14.47
CA MET A 1 -34.29 13.08 15.09
C MET A 1 -34.90 13.40 16.47
N SER A 2 -35.89 12.68 17.02
CA SER A 2 -36.57 13.06 18.28
C SER A 2 -36.03 12.47 19.60
N PHE A 3 -35.09 11.51 19.59
CA PHE A 3 -34.37 11.12 20.83
C PHE A 3 -32.97 11.76 20.94
N LYS A 4 -32.53 12.50 19.91
CA LYS A 4 -31.33 13.37 19.93
C LYS A 4 -31.71 14.87 19.91
N LYS A 5 -32.99 15.21 20.11
CA LYS A 5 -33.50 16.60 20.21
C LYS A 5 -34.26 16.79 21.52
N ASN A 6 -33.53 17.09 22.58
CA ASN A 6 -33.95 17.66 23.86
C ASN A 6 -32.61 18.03 24.53
N LYS A 7 -32.24 19.26 24.88
CA LYS A 7 -32.91 20.55 25.10
C LYS A 7 -31.85 21.64 24.85
N GLU A 8 -32.18 22.69 24.10
CA GLU A 8 -31.66 24.03 24.41
C GLU A 8 -32.71 24.67 25.33
N LYS A 9 -32.52 24.58 26.64
CA LYS A 9 -33.30 25.34 27.62
C LYS A 9 -32.33 26.01 28.61
N SER A 10 -32.31 27.33 28.57
CA SER A 10 -31.85 28.31 29.58
C SER A 10 -30.74 27.90 30.56
N ASN A 11 -29.63 28.63 30.51
CA ASN A 11 -28.34 28.47 31.20
C ASN A 11 -28.29 28.22 32.72
N ASP A 12 -29.40 28.31 33.47
CA ASP A 12 -29.37 28.13 34.94
C ASP A 12 -29.92 26.78 35.43
N ALA A 13 -30.62 26.01 34.59
CA ALA A 13 -31.28 24.75 35.01
C ALA A 13 -30.52 23.46 34.60
N LEU A 14 -29.33 23.59 34.00
CA LEU A 14 -28.60 22.50 33.31
C LEU A 14 -27.52 21.80 34.14
N ASN A 15 -27.27 22.23 35.38
CA ASN A 15 -26.17 21.70 36.20
C ASN A 15 -26.53 20.52 37.10
N THR A 16 -27.78 20.03 37.10
CA THR A 16 -28.17 18.91 37.97
C THR A 16 -28.09 17.55 37.27
N GLU A 17 -28.24 17.50 35.94
CA GLU A 17 -28.27 16.24 35.18
C GLU A 17 -27.58 16.35 33.81
N ILE A 18 -26.58 15.50 33.57
CA ILE A 18 -25.81 15.44 32.32
C ILE A 18 -26.05 14.10 31.64
N ASN A 19 -26.38 14.11 30.34
CA ASN A 19 -26.40 12.89 29.53
C ASN A 19 -25.09 12.78 28.72
N ARG A 20 -24.55 11.56 28.64
CA ARG A 20 -23.30 11.25 27.94
C ARG A 20 -23.39 9.93 27.19
N ILE A 21 -22.86 9.88 25.96
CA ILE A 21 -22.55 8.61 25.31
C ILE A 21 -21.52 7.84 26.16
N ALA A 22 -21.77 6.55 26.35
CA ALA A 22 -20.90 5.67 27.11
C ALA A 22 -19.63 5.32 26.32
N ILE A 23 -18.56 6.07 26.57
CA ILE A 23 -17.26 5.82 25.94
C ILE A 23 -16.41 4.75 26.63
N ASN A 24 -16.66 4.50 27.92
CA ASN A 24 -15.99 3.46 28.70
C ASN A 24 -16.99 2.33 29.01
N LEU A 25 -16.64 1.09 28.65
CA LEU A 25 -17.50 -0.09 28.86
C LEU A 25 -17.63 -0.50 30.35
N SER A 26 -16.81 0.05 31.25
CA SER A 26 -16.83 -0.26 32.68
C SER A 26 -17.86 0.53 33.49
N GLY A 27 -18.46 1.58 32.92
CA GLY A 27 -19.45 2.40 33.63
C GLY A 27 -20.68 1.58 34.02
N ARG A 28 -21.05 1.65 35.30
CA ARG A 28 -22.20 0.96 35.88
C ARG A 28 -23.02 1.93 36.69
N LEU A 29 -24.23 1.50 37.05
CA LEU A 29 -25.07 2.24 37.98
C LEU A 29 -24.33 2.49 39.30
N GLY A 30 -24.32 3.73 39.77
CA GLY A 30 -23.60 4.14 40.99
C GLY A 30 -22.11 4.39 40.82
N SER A 31 -21.55 4.26 39.61
CA SER A 31 -20.15 4.63 39.34
C SER A 31 -19.94 6.14 39.50
N LEU A 32 -18.81 6.52 40.07
CA LEU A 32 -18.33 7.90 40.14
C LEU A 32 -17.80 8.35 38.78
N TYR A 33 -17.93 9.64 38.49
CA TYR A 33 -17.57 10.23 37.21
C TYR A 33 -16.85 11.59 37.38
N ASP A 34 -15.73 11.75 36.68
CA ASP A 34 -15.01 13.02 36.50
C ASP A 34 -15.51 13.67 35.19
N ALA A 35 -16.33 14.71 35.31
CA ALA A 35 -16.89 15.44 34.17
C ALA A 35 -15.91 16.45 33.55
N TYR A 36 -14.80 16.78 34.21
CA TYR A 36 -13.76 17.61 33.61
C TYR A 36 -12.98 16.83 32.54
N ARG A 37 -12.76 15.53 32.80
CA ARG A 37 -11.99 14.63 31.93
C ARG A 37 -12.83 13.60 31.16
N ASP A 38 -14.13 13.56 31.39
CA ASP A 38 -15.07 12.53 30.89
C ASP A 38 -14.60 11.10 31.20
N ARG A 39 -14.31 10.83 32.49
CA ARG A 39 -13.78 9.55 32.95
C ARG A 39 -14.68 8.90 33.99
N VAL A 40 -15.00 7.62 33.77
CA VAL A 40 -15.56 6.74 34.81
C VAL A 40 -14.45 6.38 35.80
N LEU A 41 -14.71 6.61 37.08
CA LEU A 41 -13.81 6.30 38.20
C LEU A 41 -14.20 4.95 38.81
N GLU A 42 -14.40 4.89 40.13
CA GLU A 42 -14.77 3.67 40.85
C GLU A 42 -16.29 3.49 41.01
N GLN A 43 -16.73 2.25 41.25
CA GLN A 43 -18.12 1.92 41.54
C GLN A 43 -18.39 1.87 43.04
N LEU A 44 -19.42 2.57 43.49
CA LEU A 44 -19.96 2.38 44.83
C LEU A 44 -20.94 1.20 44.80
N ASN A 45 -20.56 0.07 45.40
CA ASN A 45 -21.36 -1.16 45.48
C ASN A 45 -22.53 -1.07 46.47
N ILE A 46 -23.25 0.05 46.48
CA ILE A 46 -24.25 0.39 47.49
C ILE A 46 -25.67 0.30 46.91
N PHE A 47 -25.81 0.46 45.60
CA PHE A 47 -27.11 0.59 44.96
C PHE A 47 -27.54 -0.71 44.28
N ARG A 48 -28.77 -1.13 44.56
CA ARG A 48 -29.43 -2.22 43.82
C ARG A 48 -30.28 -1.59 42.70
N PRO A 49 -30.14 -2.06 41.45
CA PRO A 49 -30.95 -1.54 40.34
C PRO A 49 -32.42 -1.88 40.56
N GLU A 50 -33.32 -0.95 40.22
CA GLU A 50 -34.74 -1.28 40.08
C GLU A 50 -34.97 -2.05 38.77
N PRO A 51 -35.81 -3.11 38.78
CA PRO A 51 -36.13 -3.85 37.57
C PRO A 51 -36.89 -2.96 36.58
N THR A 52 -36.40 -2.85 35.36
CA THR A 52 -37.08 -2.10 34.29
C THR A 52 -38.13 -2.92 33.57
N ASN A 53 -39.22 -2.26 33.15
CA ASN A 53 -40.21 -2.81 32.24
C ASN A 53 -39.56 -3.12 30.88
N HIS A 54 -39.59 -4.40 30.47
CA HIS A 54 -38.94 -4.97 29.27
C HIS A 54 -39.51 -4.53 27.90
N THR A 55 -39.97 -3.29 27.73
CA THR A 55 -40.80 -2.91 26.56
C THR A 55 -40.28 -1.75 25.72
N LEU A 56 -38.97 -1.49 25.66
CA LEU A 56 -38.42 -0.43 24.80
C LEU A 56 -37.32 -0.96 23.87
N ARG A 57 -37.69 -1.74 22.85
CA ARG A 57 -36.77 -2.07 21.73
C ARG A 57 -36.87 -0.98 20.67
N LEU A 58 -36.19 0.14 20.89
CA LEU A 58 -36.11 1.24 19.92
C LEU A 58 -34.86 1.05 19.06
N ILE A 59 -35.05 0.87 17.75
CA ILE A 59 -33.98 0.60 16.80
C ILE A 59 -33.88 1.73 15.79
N ARG A 60 -32.65 2.10 15.45
CA ARG A 60 -32.36 3.02 14.37
C ARG A 60 -31.21 2.49 13.54
N CYS A 61 -31.35 2.57 12.22
CA CYS A 61 -30.25 2.29 11.31
C CYS A 61 -30.24 3.32 10.17
N ASN A 62 -29.25 4.18 10.09
CA ASN A 62 -29.19 5.24 9.07
C ASN A 62 -27.92 5.14 8.26
N ARG A 63 -28.02 5.38 6.96
CA ARG A 63 -26.89 5.56 6.05
C ARG A 63 -26.62 7.05 5.83
N ILE A 64 -25.35 7.45 5.84
CA ILE A 64 -24.91 8.84 5.62
C ILE A 64 -23.83 8.83 4.52
N LYS A 65 -23.88 9.81 3.59
CA LYS A 65 -22.88 10.00 2.54
C LYS A 65 -21.78 10.96 3.01
N GLY A 66 -20.52 10.61 2.80
CA GLY A 66 -19.38 11.39 3.28
C GLY A 66 -19.31 12.82 2.73
N LYS A 67 -19.63 13.04 1.44
CA LYS A 67 -19.54 14.37 0.78
C LYS A 67 -20.68 15.35 1.14
N HIS A 68 -21.81 14.87 1.66
CA HIS A 68 -22.99 15.71 1.93
C HIS A 68 -23.08 16.23 3.37
N ASP A 69 -22.26 15.70 4.28
CA ASP A 69 -22.21 16.18 5.66
C ASP A 69 -21.08 17.23 5.76
N SER A 70 -21.41 18.45 6.17
CA SER A 70 -20.46 19.57 6.24
C SER A 70 -19.36 19.37 7.29
N SER A 71 -19.42 18.27 8.05
CA SER A 71 -18.48 17.96 9.11
C SER A 71 -17.43 16.93 8.66
N LYS A 72 -16.17 17.37 8.56
CA LYS A 72 -15.00 16.46 8.43
C LYS A 72 -14.78 15.59 9.68
N ASN A 73 -15.51 15.86 10.76
CA ASN A 73 -15.37 15.20 12.05
C ASN A 73 -16.30 13.98 12.15
N ILE A 74 -15.74 12.77 12.10
CA ILE A 74 -16.51 11.52 12.28
C ILE A 74 -17.27 11.47 13.61
N LEU A 75 -16.76 12.14 14.67
CA LEU A 75 -17.44 12.21 15.95
C LEU A 75 -18.74 13.04 15.88
N LYS A 76 -18.79 14.07 15.01
CA LYS A 76 -20.02 14.82 14.70
C LYS A 76 -21.02 13.90 13.99
N ILE A 77 -20.55 13.11 13.02
CA ILE A 77 -21.36 12.13 12.28
C ILE A 77 -21.96 11.14 13.28
N MET A 78 -21.15 10.49 14.13
CA MET A 78 -21.57 9.60 15.23
C MET A 78 -22.47 10.27 16.29
N SER A 79 -22.64 11.59 16.20
CA SER A 79 -23.43 12.44 17.08
C SER A 79 -23.03 12.34 18.55
N PHE A 80 -21.72 12.30 18.80
CA PHE A 80 -21.16 12.61 20.11
C PHE A 80 -21.48 14.05 20.52
N GLU A 81 -21.75 14.25 21.80
CA GLU A 81 -21.98 15.56 22.37
C GLU A 81 -20.71 16.43 22.24
N GLN A 82 -20.87 17.72 21.98
CA GLN A 82 -19.77 18.64 21.68
C GLN A 82 -18.64 18.60 22.73
N GLU A 83 -18.98 18.55 24.02
CA GLU A 83 -17.99 18.42 25.10
C GLU A 83 -17.23 17.09 25.06
N LEU A 84 -17.93 15.99 24.81
CA LEU A 84 -17.33 14.67 24.75
C LEU A 84 -16.40 14.53 23.55
N ARG A 85 -16.72 15.20 22.43
CA ARG A 85 -15.85 15.24 21.23
C ARG A 85 -14.50 15.88 21.54
N LEU A 86 -14.46 16.99 22.28
CA LEU A 86 -13.20 17.57 22.75
C LEU A 86 -12.44 16.63 23.69
N SER A 87 -13.12 16.00 24.64
CA SER A 87 -12.48 15.05 25.56
C SER A 87 -11.83 13.88 24.83
N ILE A 88 -12.48 13.40 23.76
CA ILE A 88 -11.96 12.35 22.87
C ILE A 88 -10.75 12.85 22.07
N LEU A 89 -10.86 14.00 21.39
CA LEU A 89 -9.79 14.56 20.55
C LEU A 89 -8.54 14.91 21.36
N LEU A 90 -8.71 15.38 22.59
CA LEU A 90 -7.62 15.75 23.50
C LEU A 90 -7.15 14.58 24.39
N ASN A 91 -7.73 13.39 24.21
CA ASN A 91 -7.39 12.18 24.96
C ASN A 91 -7.45 12.38 26.49
N LEU A 92 -8.47 13.10 26.99
CA LEU A 92 -8.61 13.41 28.43
C LEU A 92 -8.92 12.17 29.28
N SER A 93 -9.60 11.19 28.69
CA SER A 93 -9.93 9.92 29.33
C SER A 93 -8.79 8.90 29.16
N LYS A 94 -7.77 8.96 30.02
CA LYS A 94 -6.68 7.96 30.04
C LYS A 94 -7.24 6.56 30.37
N ASN A 95 -6.70 5.51 29.73
CA ASN A 95 -7.12 4.09 29.87
C ASN A 95 -8.49 3.75 29.29
N MET A 96 -8.87 4.42 28.20
CA MET A 96 -9.84 3.85 27.29
C MET A 96 -9.28 2.51 26.80
N GLU A 97 -9.95 1.39 27.06
CA GLU A 97 -9.87 0.22 26.18
C GLU A 97 -10.40 0.67 24.81
N LYS A 98 -9.55 1.43 24.09
CA LYS A 98 -9.87 2.35 22.98
C LYS A 98 -11.26 2.06 22.42
N PRO A 99 -12.29 2.92 22.62
CA PRO A 99 -13.32 2.94 21.61
C PRO A 99 -12.57 3.32 20.33
N THR A 100 -12.41 2.34 19.44
CA THR A 100 -11.57 2.36 18.24
C THR A 100 -11.90 3.55 17.33
N ILE A 101 -13.01 4.24 17.63
CA ILE A 101 -13.59 5.45 17.04
C ILE A 101 -12.57 6.55 16.69
N ILE A 102 -11.49 6.70 17.45
CA ILE A 102 -10.54 7.81 17.29
C ILE A 102 -9.59 7.57 16.10
N ASP A 103 -9.40 6.34 15.63
CA ASP A 103 -8.38 6.04 14.62
C ASP A 103 -8.84 6.34 13.16
N TYR A 104 -10.03 6.92 12.95
CA TYR A 104 -10.50 7.32 11.61
C TYR A 104 -10.07 8.75 11.27
N PHE A 105 -8.98 8.89 10.54
CA PHE A 105 -8.45 10.18 10.06
C PHE A 105 -8.47 10.33 8.54
N TYR A 106 -9.16 9.42 7.83
CA TYR A 106 -9.21 9.46 6.38
C TYR A 106 -10.18 10.54 5.88
N PRO A 107 -9.80 11.33 4.88
CA PRO A 107 -10.68 12.32 4.28
C PRO A 107 -11.93 11.63 3.72
N THR A 108 -13.10 12.12 4.09
CA THR A 108 -14.37 11.67 3.52
C THR A 108 -14.51 12.20 2.09
N ASN A 109 -14.91 11.33 1.18
CA ASN A 109 -15.16 11.71 -0.21
C ASN A 109 -16.54 11.23 -0.67
N GLU A 110 -16.82 11.37 -1.97
CA GLU A 110 -18.11 10.94 -2.56
C GLU A 110 -18.32 9.42 -2.57
N TYR A 111 -17.28 8.65 -2.30
CA TYR A 111 -17.28 7.19 -2.21
C TYR A 111 -17.28 6.69 -0.76
N THR A 112 -17.24 7.59 0.24
CA THR A 112 -17.34 7.20 1.65
C THR A 112 -18.80 7.12 2.09
N ARG A 113 -19.16 6.07 2.84
CA ARG A 113 -20.47 5.88 3.48
C ARG A 113 -20.30 5.57 4.96
N PHE A 114 -21.28 6.01 5.75
CA PHE A 114 -21.41 5.64 7.16
C PHE A 114 -22.72 4.90 7.38
N ILE A 115 -22.70 3.81 8.12
CA ILE A 115 -23.91 3.11 8.59
C ILE A 115 -23.93 3.16 10.10
N GLN A 116 -24.91 3.87 10.65
CA GLN A 116 -25.09 4.01 12.08
C GLN A 116 -26.23 3.13 12.53
N TYR A 117 -26.00 2.31 13.53
CA TYR A 117 -27.00 1.46 14.13
C TYR A 117 -27.01 1.64 15.64
N SER A 118 -28.20 1.77 16.20
CA SER A 118 -28.40 1.85 17.65
C SER A 118 -29.68 1.11 18.02
N SER A 119 -29.58 0.16 18.95
CA SER A 119 -30.69 -0.60 19.52
C SER A 119 -30.62 -0.52 21.03
N LEU A 120 -31.63 0.10 21.63
CA LEU A 120 -31.81 0.10 23.07
C LEU A 120 -32.55 -1.18 23.48
N ASN A 121 -32.02 -1.91 24.46
CA ASN A 121 -32.56 -3.19 24.90
C ASN A 121 -33.10 -3.13 26.33
N ARG A 122 -32.35 -2.48 27.24
CA ARG A 122 -32.73 -2.32 28.64
C ARG A 122 -32.21 -1.00 29.20
N GLU A 123 -32.81 -0.56 30.29
CA GLU A 123 -32.36 0.59 31.06
C GLU A 123 -32.17 0.16 32.52
N GLU A 124 -31.25 0.77 33.23
CA GLU A 124 -31.10 0.63 34.68
C GLU A 124 -31.15 2.04 35.28
N ASN A 125 -31.89 2.22 36.37
CA ASN A 125 -31.99 3.49 37.09
C ASN A 125 -31.68 3.26 38.56
N LEU A 126 -31.07 4.27 39.20
CA LEU A 126 -31.00 4.33 40.65
C LEU A 126 -32.41 4.57 41.18
N PRO A 127 -32.81 3.86 42.26
CA PRO A 127 -34.07 4.15 42.92
C PRO A 127 -34.10 5.61 43.40
N ASP A 128 -35.27 6.24 43.38
CA ASP A 128 -35.48 7.53 44.02
C ASP A 128 -35.28 7.34 45.54
N ILE A 129 -34.09 7.68 46.04
CA ILE A 129 -33.79 7.54 47.47
C ILE A 129 -34.60 8.58 48.23
N PRO A 130 -35.54 8.19 49.13
CA PRO A 130 -36.07 9.12 50.10
C PRO A 130 -34.94 9.45 51.06
N SER A 131 -34.59 10.74 51.14
CA SER A 131 -33.80 11.47 52.15
C SER A 131 -33.51 10.82 53.52
N GLN A 132 -32.92 9.62 53.54
CA GLN A 132 -32.41 8.96 54.73
C GLN A 132 -30.98 8.51 54.46
N THR A 133 -30.09 9.47 54.71
CA THR A 133 -28.77 9.30 55.31
C THR A 133 -28.62 7.98 56.04
N THR A 134 -27.91 7.03 55.44
CA THR A 134 -26.98 6.13 56.14
C THR A 134 -26.24 5.29 55.09
N ILE A 135 -25.00 4.91 55.43
CA ILE A 135 -24.09 4.06 54.66
C ILE A 135 -23.21 4.83 53.65
N LEU A 136 -22.22 5.54 54.19
CA LEU A 136 -20.82 5.25 53.88
C LEU A 136 -19.96 5.65 55.07
N ASP A 137 -19.22 4.68 55.59
CA ASP A 137 -18.22 4.89 56.64
C ASP A 137 -17.15 5.86 56.14
N THR A 138 -16.76 6.73 57.06
CA THR A 138 -15.78 7.80 56.91
C THR A 138 -14.38 7.29 56.61
N SER A 139 -14.05 7.08 55.33
CA SER A 139 -12.67 7.12 54.81
C SER A 139 -12.58 8.17 53.69
N SER A 140 -12.58 9.43 54.12
CA SER A 140 -12.76 10.66 53.35
C SER A 140 -11.55 11.09 52.50
N THR A 141 -10.84 10.16 51.85
CA THR A 141 -9.67 10.47 50.99
C THR A 141 -9.71 9.85 49.59
N LEU A 142 -10.69 9.00 49.28
CA LEU A 142 -10.68 8.18 48.06
C LEU A 142 -11.32 8.82 46.82
N PHE A 143 -11.90 10.02 46.91
CA PHE A 143 -12.81 10.51 45.86
C PHE A 143 -12.56 11.93 45.34
N ASN A 144 -11.39 12.54 45.54
CA ASN A 144 -11.17 13.98 45.24
C ASN A 144 -11.49 14.42 43.80
N ASP A 145 -11.41 13.53 42.81
CA ASP A 145 -11.66 13.88 41.40
C ASP A 145 -13.12 13.66 40.94
N ALA A 146 -14.00 13.15 41.80
CA ALA A 146 -15.38 12.82 41.42
C ALA A 146 -16.28 14.06 41.43
N THR A 147 -17.02 14.25 40.33
CA THR A 147 -17.97 15.37 40.15
C THR A 147 -19.43 14.89 40.13
N HIS A 148 -19.67 13.71 39.54
CA HIS A 148 -20.99 13.15 39.29
C HIS A 148 -21.06 11.66 39.64
N ILE A 149 -22.28 11.14 39.73
CA ILE A 149 -22.59 9.72 39.84
C ILE A 149 -23.45 9.32 38.63
N ILE A 150 -23.18 8.13 38.07
CA ILE A 150 -24.04 7.51 37.05
C ILE A 150 -25.34 7.03 37.72
N THR A 151 -26.44 7.72 37.42
CA THR A 151 -27.76 7.46 38.01
C THR A 151 -28.69 6.67 37.10
N LYS A 152 -28.41 6.65 35.81
CA LYS A 152 -29.10 5.80 34.84
C LYS A 152 -28.12 5.31 33.78
N VAL A 153 -28.30 4.08 33.34
CA VAL A 153 -27.54 3.47 32.24
C VAL A 153 -28.50 2.88 31.23
N HIS A 154 -28.33 3.28 29.97
CA HIS A 154 -29.00 2.68 28.83
C HIS A 154 -28.09 1.62 28.23
N PHE A 155 -28.63 0.43 28.00
CA PHE A 155 -27.88 -0.74 27.55
C PHE A 155 -28.43 -1.26 26.22
N GLY A 156 -27.53 -1.70 25.36
CA GLY A 156 -27.86 -2.35 24.10
C GLY A 156 -26.69 -2.35 23.11
N ILE A 157 -27.01 -2.22 21.83
CA ILE A 157 -26.05 -2.31 20.72
C ILE A 157 -25.93 -0.95 20.05
N ASP A 158 -24.72 -0.42 19.95
CA ASP A 158 -24.42 0.79 19.19
C ASP A 158 -23.17 0.58 18.34
N PHE A 159 -23.28 0.89 17.05
CA PHE A 159 -22.13 0.87 16.16
C PHE A 159 -22.26 1.86 15.01
N THR A 160 -21.10 2.26 14.49
CA THR A 160 -20.96 2.97 13.22
C THR A 160 -19.97 2.21 12.35
N VAL A 161 -20.39 1.88 11.13
CA VAL A 161 -19.52 1.28 10.11
C VAL A 161 -19.13 2.35 9.12
N VAL A 162 -17.83 2.52 8.89
CA VAL A 162 -17.29 3.36 7.81
C VAL A 162 -16.95 2.47 6.63
N ILE A 163 -17.42 2.85 5.46
CA ILE A 163 -17.37 2.06 4.23
C ILE A 163 -16.75 2.92 3.12
N GLN A 164 -15.71 2.40 2.48
CA GLN A 164 -15.17 2.97 1.24
C GLN A 164 -15.68 2.16 0.05
N LEU A 165 -16.40 2.83 -0.84
CA LEU A 165 -16.91 2.25 -2.07
C LEU A 165 -15.85 2.30 -3.20
N PRO A 166 -15.96 1.43 -4.21
CA PRO A 166 -15.17 1.54 -5.43
C PRO A 166 -15.48 2.85 -6.18
N THR A 167 -14.53 3.33 -6.99
CA THR A 167 -14.66 4.58 -7.76
C THR A 167 -15.54 4.44 -9.01
N ILE A 168 -16.08 3.25 -9.29
CA ILE A 168 -16.93 2.95 -10.46
C ILE A 168 -18.38 3.38 -10.19
N THR A 169 -18.83 4.44 -10.86
CA THR A 169 -20.10 5.12 -10.55
C THR A 169 -21.35 4.22 -10.60
N ASN A 170 -21.45 3.32 -11.59
CA ASN A 170 -22.61 2.43 -11.72
C ASN A 170 -22.73 1.46 -10.53
N ILE A 171 -21.60 0.89 -10.10
CA ILE A 171 -21.55 -0.04 -8.97
C ILE A 171 -21.88 0.69 -7.66
N VAL A 172 -21.45 1.94 -7.49
CA VAL A 172 -21.76 2.76 -6.32
C VAL A 172 -23.27 2.90 -6.11
N VAL A 173 -24.04 3.11 -7.18
CA VAL A 173 -25.50 3.25 -7.11
C VAL A 173 -26.18 1.94 -6.68
N GLU A 174 -25.71 0.81 -7.19
CA GLU A 174 -26.22 -0.52 -6.82
C GLU A 174 -25.88 -0.89 -5.37
N ILE A 175 -24.64 -0.60 -4.94
CA ILE A 175 -24.24 -0.80 -3.54
C ILE A 175 -25.05 0.12 -2.64
N ASP A 176 -25.25 1.39 -3.00
CA ASP A 176 -26.06 2.33 -2.21
C ASP A 176 -27.50 1.80 -2.00
N HIS A 177 -28.15 1.29 -3.05
CA HIS A 177 -29.46 0.63 -2.92
C HIS A 177 -29.42 -0.59 -2.00
N THR A 178 -28.35 -1.38 -2.09
CA THR A 178 -28.16 -2.58 -1.25
C THR A 178 -27.95 -2.21 0.22
N LEU A 179 -27.18 -1.16 0.50
CA LEU A 179 -27.01 -0.63 1.85
C LEU A 179 -28.31 -0.05 2.41
N ASP A 180 -29.12 0.62 1.58
CA ASP A 180 -30.45 1.11 2.00
C ASP A 180 -31.40 -0.05 2.35
N LYS A 181 -31.40 -1.13 1.55
CA LYS A 181 -32.11 -2.38 1.91
C LYS A 181 -31.61 -2.95 3.24
N LEU A 182 -30.29 -3.04 3.43
CA LEU A 182 -29.67 -3.52 4.67
C LEU A 182 -30.10 -2.69 5.88
N CYS A 183 -30.07 -1.35 5.79
CA CYS A 183 -30.54 -0.47 6.86
C CYS A 183 -32.01 -0.70 7.20
N ASN A 184 -32.88 -0.88 6.20
CA ASN A 184 -34.29 -1.18 6.41
C ASN A 184 -34.49 -2.53 7.12
N TYR A 185 -33.69 -3.55 6.80
CA TYR A 185 -33.71 -4.84 7.50
C TYR A 185 -33.29 -4.73 8.96
N LEU A 186 -32.24 -3.95 9.22
CA LEU A 186 -31.76 -3.72 10.57
C LEU A 186 -32.79 -2.95 11.41
N GLN A 187 -33.57 -2.04 10.81
CA GLN A 187 -34.67 -1.34 11.51
C GLN A 187 -35.88 -2.25 11.79
N ASN A 188 -36.27 -3.11 10.84
CA ASN A 188 -37.52 -3.85 10.88
C ASN A 188 -37.29 -5.33 11.24
N HIS A 189 -37.24 -5.65 12.53
CA HIS A 189 -37.03 -7.03 13.01
C HIS A 189 -38.09 -8.06 12.58
N HIS A 190 -39.27 -7.62 12.13
CA HIS A 190 -40.37 -8.50 11.71
C HIS A 190 -40.35 -8.87 10.21
N ASN A 191 -39.41 -8.32 9.43
CA ASN A 191 -39.32 -8.65 8.01
C ASN A 191 -38.62 -10.01 7.82
N THR A 192 -39.28 -10.94 7.12
CA THR A 192 -38.75 -12.29 6.83
C THR A 192 -37.81 -12.33 5.63
N ASP A 193 -37.71 -11.24 4.88
CA ASP A 193 -36.84 -11.18 3.71
C ASP A 193 -35.37 -11.04 4.15
N SER A 194 -34.49 -11.88 3.58
CA SER A 194 -33.05 -11.82 3.77
C SER A 194 -32.39 -11.08 2.61
N LEU A 195 -31.16 -10.61 2.81
CA LEU A 195 -30.34 -10.17 1.68
C LEU A 195 -30.19 -11.33 0.67
N THR A 196 -30.34 -11.02 -0.61
CA THR A 196 -30.19 -12.01 -1.68
C THR A 196 -28.72 -12.36 -1.91
N ILE A 197 -28.45 -13.43 -2.65
CA ILE A 197 -27.09 -13.78 -3.09
C ILE A 197 -26.49 -12.62 -3.93
N HIS A 198 -27.33 -11.94 -4.72
CA HIS A 198 -26.91 -10.77 -5.50
C HIS A 198 -26.54 -9.59 -4.60
N ASP A 199 -27.36 -9.28 -3.59
CA ASP A 199 -27.04 -8.23 -2.61
C ASP A 199 -25.72 -8.54 -1.89
N LYS A 200 -25.48 -9.80 -1.49
CA LYS A 200 -24.20 -10.22 -0.89
C LYS A 200 -23.03 -9.97 -1.85
N SER A 201 -23.17 -10.37 -3.11
CA SER A 201 -22.14 -10.16 -4.14
C SER A 201 -21.82 -8.69 -4.36
N LEU A 202 -22.81 -7.78 -4.23
CA LEU A 202 -22.59 -6.34 -4.29
C LEU A 202 -21.85 -5.82 -3.06
N LEU A 203 -22.19 -6.27 -1.86
CA LEU A 203 -21.51 -5.88 -0.62
C LEU A 203 -20.05 -6.37 -0.58
N GLU A 204 -19.74 -7.51 -1.20
CA GLU A 204 -18.37 -8.01 -1.36
C GLU A 204 -17.47 -7.13 -2.25
N LYS A 205 -18.05 -6.20 -3.03
CA LYS A 205 -17.31 -5.22 -3.85
C LYS A 205 -16.85 -3.98 -3.07
N ILE A 206 -17.21 -3.88 -1.79
CA ILE A 206 -16.76 -2.79 -0.92
C ILE A 206 -15.25 -2.88 -0.72
N VAL A 207 -14.54 -1.76 -0.92
CA VAL A 207 -13.07 -1.71 -0.88
C VAL A 207 -12.55 -1.80 0.54
N TYR A 208 -13.18 -1.06 1.45
CA TYR A 208 -12.75 -0.99 2.85
C TYR A 208 -13.94 -0.84 3.78
N THR A 209 -13.89 -1.52 4.92
CA THR A 209 -14.88 -1.44 5.98
C THR A 209 -14.18 -1.35 7.33
N LYS A 210 -14.62 -0.39 8.17
CA LYS A 210 -14.17 -0.27 9.57
C LYS A 210 -15.37 -0.18 10.50
N VAL A 211 -15.41 -1.04 11.51
CA VAL A 211 -16.51 -1.11 12.47
C VAL A 211 -16.10 -0.47 13.80
N TYR A 212 -16.90 0.48 14.24
CA TYR A 212 -16.81 1.09 15.56
C TYR A 212 -18.02 0.69 16.38
N SER A 213 -17.82 0.02 17.51
CA SER A 213 -18.95 -0.45 18.32
C SER A 213 -18.66 -0.45 19.82
N ASN A 214 -19.71 -0.30 20.62
CA ASN A 214 -19.66 -0.59 22.06
C ASN A 214 -19.47 -2.11 22.35
N ILE A 215 -19.65 -2.98 21.36
CA ILE A 215 -19.41 -4.42 21.47
C ILE A 215 -17.99 -4.76 20.97
N PRO A 216 -17.10 -5.34 21.80
CA PRO A 216 -15.74 -5.69 21.40
C PRO A 216 -15.68 -6.62 20.17
N HIS A 217 -16.56 -7.62 20.10
CA HIS A 217 -16.57 -8.58 18.98
C HIS A 217 -16.87 -7.93 17.63
N LEU A 218 -17.83 -6.98 17.59
CA LEU A 218 -18.18 -6.27 16.36
C LEU A 218 -17.01 -5.43 15.80
N ARG A 219 -16.11 -4.93 16.66
CA ARG A 219 -14.95 -4.12 16.25
C ARG A 219 -13.96 -4.88 15.36
N ASN A 220 -13.95 -6.22 15.47
CA ASN A 220 -13.02 -7.09 14.73
C ASN A 220 -13.59 -7.57 13.39
N LEU A 221 -14.85 -7.28 13.09
CA LEU A 221 -15.47 -7.66 11.83
C LEU A 221 -14.98 -6.74 10.71
N THR A 222 -14.63 -7.34 9.57
CA THR A 222 -14.01 -6.68 8.43
C THR A 222 -14.98 -6.40 7.28
N THR A 223 -16.23 -6.87 7.36
CA THR A 223 -17.25 -6.61 6.34
C THR A 223 -18.59 -6.21 6.97
N ILE A 224 -19.36 -5.37 6.27
CA ILE A 224 -20.72 -4.99 6.69
C ILE A 224 -21.68 -6.19 6.66
N TYR A 225 -21.42 -7.19 5.82
CA TYR A 225 -22.22 -8.40 5.75
C TYR A 225 -22.03 -9.26 7.00
N ASP A 226 -20.80 -9.39 7.51
CA ASP A 226 -20.54 -10.10 8.76
C ASP A 226 -21.20 -9.41 9.96
N VAL A 227 -21.21 -8.07 9.97
CA VAL A 227 -21.95 -7.28 10.97
C VAL A 227 -23.45 -7.62 10.91
N TYR A 228 -24.02 -7.71 9.71
CA TYR A 228 -25.41 -8.13 9.52
C TYR A 228 -25.64 -9.55 10.04
N CYS A 229 -24.81 -10.54 9.66
CA CYS A 229 -24.91 -11.92 10.12
C CYS A 229 -24.87 -12.03 11.64
N TYR A 230 -23.90 -11.37 12.28
CA TYR A 230 -23.76 -11.35 13.74
C TYR A 230 -25.05 -10.88 14.43
N LEU A 231 -25.68 -9.81 13.92
CA LEU A 231 -26.92 -9.30 14.48
C LEU A 231 -28.11 -10.25 14.27
N GLN A 232 -28.15 -11.00 13.17
CA GLN A 232 -29.19 -12.01 12.92
C GLN A 232 -29.06 -13.18 13.90
N GLU A 233 -27.85 -13.69 14.10
CA GLU A 233 -27.56 -14.81 15.00
C GLU A 233 -27.82 -14.46 16.47
N ASN A 234 -27.56 -13.21 16.85
CA ASN A 234 -27.64 -12.75 18.24
C ASN A 234 -28.91 -11.94 18.58
N LYS A 235 -29.97 -12.02 17.76
CA LYS A 235 -31.23 -11.28 17.97
C LYS A 235 -31.85 -11.43 19.36
N ASN A 236 -31.62 -12.57 20.01
CA ASN A 236 -32.25 -12.98 21.27
C ASN A 236 -31.26 -13.16 22.45
N ASN A 237 -29.95 -13.06 22.21
CA ASN A 237 -28.89 -13.40 23.18
C ASN A 237 -27.89 -12.25 23.43
N SER A 238 -28.33 -11.00 23.28
CA SER A 238 -27.39 -9.87 23.36
C SER A 238 -26.79 -9.70 24.77
N VAL A 239 -25.46 -9.84 24.86
CA VAL A 239 -24.69 -9.21 25.92
C VAL A 239 -24.82 -7.70 25.70
N ASP A 240 -25.62 -7.03 26.53
CA ASP A 240 -25.85 -5.61 26.38
C ASP A 240 -24.71 -4.80 26.99
N TYR A 241 -24.15 -3.87 26.21
CA TYR A 241 -23.14 -2.93 26.68
C TYR A 241 -23.77 -1.55 26.90
N PRO A 242 -23.20 -0.72 27.79
CA PRO A 242 -23.67 0.67 27.95
C PRO A 242 -23.64 1.43 26.61
N ILE A 243 -24.68 2.23 26.37
CA ILE A 243 -24.79 3.17 25.24
C ILE A 243 -24.79 4.61 25.75
N PHE A 244 -25.56 4.90 26.82
CA PHE A 244 -25.64 6.24 27.41
C PHE A 244 -25.64 6.17 28.94
N TYR A 245 -25.06 7.19 29.56
CA TYR A 245 -25.11 7.47 30.99
C TYR A 245 -25.93 8.74 31.24
N THR A 246 -26.75 8.71 32.29
CA THR A 246 -27.27 9.92 32.92
C THR A 246 -26.54 10.13 34.24
N LEU A 247 -25.92 11.28 34.35
CA LEU A 247 -25.05 11.68 35.45
C LEU A 247 -25.78 12.72 36.30
N LYS A 248 -25.74 12.59 37.63
CA LYS A 248 -26.18 13.65 38.55
C LYS A 248 -25.05 14.04 39.49
N LEU A 249 -25.11 15.25 40.04
CA LEU A 249 -24.09 15.76 40.94
C LEU A 249 -23.89 14.83 42.14
N ILE A 250 -22.64 14.51 42.47
CA ILE A 250 -22.31 13.64 43.60
C ILE A 250 -22.87 14.18 44.94
N LYS A 251 -22.94 15.51 45.07
CA LYS A 251 -23.43 16.20 46.27
C LYS A 251 -24.92 15.98 46.55
N GLU A 252 -25.73 15.68 45.52
CA GLU A 252 -27.14 15.33 45.71
C GLU A 252 -27.31 14.04 46.51
N PHE A 253 -26.32 13.14 46.43
CA PHE A 253 -26.31 11.84 47.11
C PHE A 253 -25.43 11.86 48.37
N TYR A 254 -24.41 12.72 48.41
CA TYR A 254 -23.46 12.83 49.52
C TYR A 254 -23.29 14.29 49.98
N PRO A 255 -24.18 14.81 50.85
CA PRO A 255 -24.09 16.19 51.32
C PRO A 255 -22.81 16.52 52.11
N GLN A 256 -22.26 15.52 52.82
CA GLN A 256 -20.98 15.64 53.56
C GLN A 256 -19.73 15.52 52.68
N TYR A 257 -19.88 15.43 51.35
CA TYR A 257 -18.76 15.42 50.44
C TYR A 257 -18.04 16.78 50.48
N ASN A 258 -16.84 16.79 51.05
CA ASN A 258 -15.99 17.99 51.23
C ASN A 258 -15.12 18.32 50.00
N GLY A 259 -15.27 17.58 48.88
CA GLY A 259 -14.61 17.97 47.63
C GLY A 259 -15.03 19.39 47.26
N GLU A 260 -14.08 20.23 46.82
CA GLU A 260 -14.39 21.61 46.42
C GLU A 260 -15.56 21.56 45.43
N ILE A 261 -16.63 22.29 45.76
CA ILE A 261 -17.83 22.36 44.93
C ILE A 261 -17.41 23.03 43.64
N VAL A 262 -17.34 22.29 42.55
CA VAL A 262 -16.92 22.90 41.29
C VAL A 262 -17.98 22.61 40.23
N LYS A 263 -18.82 23.62 40.01
CA LYS A 263 -19.71 23.76 38.87
C LYS A 263 -18.97 23.31 37.61
N VAL A 264 -19.50 22.33 36.88
CA VAL A 264 -18.93 22.00 35.57
C VAL A 264 -19.29 23.12 34.61
N ASN A 265 -18.32 23.96 34.29
CA ASN A 265 -18.50 25.04 33.35
C ASN A 265 -18.41 24.47 31.91
N LEU A 266 -19.38 24.81 31.08
CA LEU A 266 -19.35 24.47 29.65
C LEU A 266 -18.53 25.51 28.89
N LEU A 267 -17.76 25.07 27.90
CA LEU A 267 -17.13 26.00 26.97
C LEU A 267 -18.21 26.68 26.13
N SER A 268 -17.96 27.93 25.71
CA SER A 268 -18.83 28.53 24.69
C SER A 268 -18.75 27.72 23.40
N LYS A 269 -19.86 27.63 22.67
CA LYS A 269 -19.93 26.87 21.42
C LYS A 269 -18.84 27.30 20.42
N GLU A 270 -18.62 28.61 20.31
CA GLU A 270 -17.60 29.20 19.45
C GLU A 270 -16.18 28.73 19.83
N LEU A 271 -15.82 28.82 21.11
CA LEU A 271 -14.50 28.39 21.58
C LEU A 271 -14.28 26.90 21.36
N ASN A 272 -15.32 26.10 21.61
CA ASN A 272 -15.28 24.66 21.44
C ASN A 272 -15.08 24.28 19.96
N ASP A 273 -15.86 24.87 19.04
CA ASP A 273 -15.72 24.63 17.60
C ASP A 273 -14.31 25.01 17.10
N ILE A 274 -13.73 26.12 17.58
CA ILE A 274 -12.37 26.54 17.20
C ILE A 274 -11.32 25.54 17.68
N ILE A 275 -11.38 25.10 18.95
CA ILE A 275 -10.44 24.10 19.48
C ILE A 275 -10.57 22.78 18.73
N GLU A 276 -11.80 22.36 18.50
CA GLU A 276 -12.10 21.11 17.83
C GLU A 276 -11.54 21.09 16.39
N ASP A 277 -11.80 22.14 15.61
CA ASP A 277 -11.34 22.23 14.23
C ASP A 277 -9.81 22.32 14.15
N TYR A 278 -9.18 23.06 15.06
CA TYR A 278 -7.72 23.14 15.17
C TYR A 278 -7.09 21.78 15.46
N VAL A 279 -7.55 21.10 16.52
CA VAL A 279 -7.01 19.79 16.95
C VAL A 279 -7.25 18.75 15.85
N LEU A 280 -8.46 18.69 15.28
CA LEU A 280 -8.78 17.73 14.24
C LEU A 280 -7.89 17.91 13.00
N GLN A 281 -7.71 19.14 12.54
CA GLN A 281 -6.86 19.41 11.39
C GLN A 281 -5.41 19.01 11.68
N ARG A 282 -4.83 19.44 12.81
CA ARG A 282 -3.42 19.16 13.14
C ARG A 282 -3.17 17.68 13.39
N THR A 283 -4.09 16.97 14.05
CA THR A 283 -3.98 15.52 14.22
C THR A 283 -4.03 14.79 12.87
N THR A 284 -4.85 15.26 11.93
CA THR A 284 -4.91 14.71 10.57
C THR A 284 -3.60 14.92 9.83
N ASP A 285 -3.06 16.14 9.82
CA ASP A 285 -1.78 16.47 9.18
C ASP A 285 -0.64 15.60 9.76
N MET A 286 -0.57 15.49 11.09
CA MET A 286 0.42 14.66 11.78
C MET A 286 0.30 13.18 11.45
N LYS A 287 -0.92 12.65 11.30
CA LYS A 287 -1.14 11.23 10.96
C LYS A 287 -0.77 10.91 9.53
N GLN A 288 -1.02 11.83 8.59
CA GLN A 288 -0.56 11.69 7.21
C GLN A 288 0.96 11.66 7.14
N LEU A 289 1.63 12.58 7.84
CA LEU A 289 3.08 12.57 7.97
C LEU A 289 3.62 11.29 8.62
N GLU A 290 2.99 10.81 9.70
CA GLU A 290 3.38 9.56 10.36
C GLU A 290 3.34 8.39 9.38
N LYS A 291 2.27 8.30 8.57
CA LYS A 291 2.14 7.28 7.52
C LYS A 291 3.27 7.41 6.51
N SER A 292 3.46 8.58 5.91
CA SER A 292 4.48 8.79 4.90
C SER A 292 5.88 8.46 5.42
N ILE A 293 6.24 8.89 6.62
CA ILE A 293 7.61 8.72 7.16
C ILE A 293 7.85 7.32 7.72
N ILE A 294 6.89 6.74 8.45
CA ILE A 294 7.11 5.46 9.16
C ILE A 294 6.70 4.26 8.32
N GLU A 295 5.68 4.39 7.48
CA GLU A 295 5.12 3.26 6.71
C GLU A 295 5.54 3.29 5.24
N ASP A 296 5.47 4.45 4.57
CA ASP A 296 5.63 4.52 3.11
C ASP A 296 7.10 4.67 2.68
N MET A 297 7.80 5.69 3.21
CA MET A 297 9.19 6.03 2.83
C MET A 297 10.20 4.90 3.01
N PRO A 298 10.22 4.14 4.13
CA PRO A 298 11.18 3.04 4.31
C PRO A 298 11.05 1.93 3.26
N LYS A 299 9.88 1.79 2.61
CA LYS A 299 9.64 0.79 1.57
C LYS A 299 10.22 1.20 0.21
N ILE A 300 10.29 2.51 -0.07
CA ILE A 300 10.67 3.05 -1.38
C ILE A 300 12.11 3.60 -1.43
N LEU A 301 12.74 3.86 -0.29
CA LEU A 301 14.00 4.62 -0.23
C LEU A 301 15.23 3.83 -0.71
N CYS A 302 15.97 4.37 -1.67
CA CYS A 302 17.25 3.81 -2.10
C CYS A 302 18.39 4.11 -1.13
N LYS A 303 19.50 3.35 -1.27
CA LYS A 303 20.69 3.48 -0.41
C LYS A 303 21.27 4.91 -0.36
N HIS A 304 21.19 5.63 -1.48
CA HIS A 304 21.80 6.96 -1.64
C HIS A 304 21.08 8.06 -0.86
N LEU A 305 19.83 7.83 -0.44
CA LEU A 305 19.01 8.81 0.26
C LEU A 305 18.87 8.53 1.76
N LYS A 306 19.50 7.46 2.29
CA LYS A 306 19.40 7.08 3.72
C LYS A 306 19.79 8.18 4.70
N GLN A 307 20.84 8.95 4.41
CA GLN A 307 21.28 10.04 5.28
C GLN A 307 20.27 11.21 5.29
N ARG A 308 19.71 11.56 4.12
CA ARG A 308 18.65 12.58 4.01
C ARG A 308 17.39 12.14 4.75
N PHE A 309 17.02 10.87 4.63
CA PHE A 309 15.88 10.31 5.36
C PHE A 309 16.09 10.33 6.88
N ALA A 310 17.30 10.03 7.39
CA ALA A 310 17.60 10.14 8.82
C ALA A 310 17.43 11.57 9.36
N CYS A 311 17.68 12.59 8.53
CA CYS A 311 17.39 13.99 8.88
C CYS A 311 15.87 14.22 9.00
N ILE A 312 15.07 13.71 8.07
CA ILE A 312 13.60 13.75 8.13
C ILE A 312 13.08 13.03 9.37
N GLU A 313 13.61 11.85 9.71
CA GLU A 313 13.23 11.12 10.93
C GLU A 313 13.49 11.94 12.18
N THR A 314 14.64 12.63 12.24
CA THR A 314 14.99 13.50 13.37
C THR A 314 14.01 14.68 13.47
N GLN A 315 13.73 15.36 12.36
CA GLN A 315 12.74 16.45 12.31
C GLN A 315 11.34 15.96 12.72
N TRP A 316 10.94 14.77 12.29
CA TRP A 316 9.68 14.15 12.67
C TRP A 316 9.56 13.96 14.19
N PHE A 317 10.60 13.47 14.86
CA PHE A 317 10.58 13.33 16.32
C PHE A 317 10.41 14.68 17.03
N ASP A 318 11.08 15.73 16.54
CA ASP A 318 10.97 17.08 17.09
C ASP A 318 9.55 17.65 16.90
N VAL A 319 9.00 17.57 15.68
CA VAL A 319 7.62 18.02 15.37
C VAL A 319 6.60 17.25 16.21
N LYS A 320 6.74 15.93 16.32
CA LYS A 320 5.85 15.07 17.14
C LYS A 320 5.88 15.46 18.61
N LYS A 321 7.06 15.80 19.14
CA LYS A 321 7.21 16.26 20.52
C LYS A 321 6.52 17.61 20.73
N ILE A 322 6.73 18.57 19.84
CA ILE A 322 6.08 19.89 19.90
C ILE A 322 4.56 19.73 19.85
N PHE A 323 4.05 18.94 18.90
CA PHE A 323 2.62 18.66 18.76
C PHE A 323 2.03 18.02 20.02
N THR A 324 2.71 17.03 20.61
CA THR A 324 2.25 16.35 21.84
C THR A 324 2.14 17.34 23.01
N ASN A 325 3.14 18.20 23.18
CA ASN A 325 3.12 19.24 24.22
C ASN A 325 1.97 20.22 24.02
N GLU A 326 1.66 20.60 22.78
CA GLU A 326 0.55 21.49 22.47
C GLU A 326 -0.81 20.86 22.79
N ILE A 327 -1.01 19.59 22.40
CA ILE A 327 -2.24 18.87 22.73
C ILE A 327 -2.40 18.75 24.26
N GLU A 328 -1.33 18.47 25.01
CA GLU A 328 -1.36 18.42 26.47
C GLU A 328 -1.65 19.79 27.10
N ARG A 329 -1.11 20.88 26.54
CA ARG A 329 -1.40 22.26 26.96
C ARG A 329 -2.88 22.58 26.78
N ILE A 330 -3.44 22.32 25.60
CA ILE A 330 -4.87 22.56 25.30
C ILE A 330 -5.76 21.68 26.20
N ALA A 331 -5.40 20.40 26.38
CA ALA A 331 -6.08 19.49 27.30
C ALA A 331 -6.20 20.06 28.72
N ASN A 332 -5.09 20.56 29.26
CA ASN A 332 -5.05 21.17 30.58
C ASN A 332 -5.86 22.47 30.67
N LEU A 333 -5.87 23.30 29.60
CA LEU A 333 -6.72 24.49 29.54
C LEU A 333 -8.21 24.14 29.56
N VAL A 334 -8.63 23.13 28.78
CA VAL A 334 -10.02 22.66 28.77
C VAL A 334 -10.43 22.16 30.16
N ILE A 335 -9.56 21.41 30.85
CA ILE A 335 -9.80 20.96 32.23
C ILE A 335 -9.99 22.17 33.17
N ARG A 336 -9.10 23.16 33.13
CA ARG A 336 -9.16 24.37 33.97
C ARG A 336 -10.40 25.23 33.72
N ILE A 337 -10.86 25.32 32.46
CA ILE A 337 -12.10 26.01 32.12
C ILE A 337 -13.28 25.26 32.73
N ARG A 338 -13.34 23.94 32.54
CA ARG A 338 -14.43 23.10 33.06
C ARG A 338 -14.47 23.08 34.59
N SER A 339 -13.32 23.15 35.26
CA SER A 339 -13.19 23.28 36.72
C SER A 339 -13.38 24.72 37.25
N GLY A 340 -13.66 25.69 36.39
CA GLY A 340 -13.85 27.09 36.82
C GLY A 340 -12.59 27.80 37.33
N GLU A 341 -11.41 27.18 37.25
CA GLU A 341 -10.12 27.80 37.59
C GLU A 341 -9.69 28.88 36.58
N ALA A 342 -10.31 28.90 35.40
CA ALA A 342 -9.99 29.83 34.31
C ALA A 342 -11.26 30.37 33.63
N GLU A 343 -12.21 30.87 34.42
CA GLU A 343 -13.40 31.54 33.90
C GLU A 343 -13.02 32.76 33.03
N ASN A 344 -13.62 32.87 31.84
CA ASN A 344 -13.45 33.98 30.87
C ASN A 344 -12.16 34.01 30.02
N LEU A 345 -11.58 32.85 29.68
CA LEU A 345 -10.54 32.78 28.65
C LEU A 345 -11.08 33.12 27.25
N PHE A 346 -10.45 34.08 26.58
CA PHE A 346 -10.71 34.39 25.17
C PHE A 346 -9.91 33.47 24.24
N THR A 347 -10.38 33.31 23.00
CA THR A 347 -9.68 32.56 21.94
C THR A 347 -8.22 32.96 21.79
N GLU A 348 -7.92 34.26 21.79
CA GLU A 348 -6.56 34.83 21.70
C GLU A 348 -5.64 34.44 22.88
N GLN A 349 -6.22 34.07 24.03
CA GLN A 349 -5.47 33.63 25.20
C GLN A 349 -5.21 32.12 25.20
N ILE A 350 -6.06 31.35 24.51
CA ILE A 350 -5.87 29.90 24.32
C ILE A 350 -4.88 29.64 23.19
N PHE A 351 -4.99 30.43 22.12
CA PHE A 351 -4.20 30.30 20.92
C PHE A 351 -3.30 31.51 20.77
N ASN A 352 -2.02 31.33 21.10
CA ASN A 352 -1.00 32.29 20.73
C ASN A 352 -0.73 32.14 19.22
N ASP A 353 -1.09 33.15 18.42
CA ASP A 353 -0.91 33.15 16.96
C ASP A 353 0.50 32.73 16.55
N LYS A 354 1.52 33.10 17.33
CA LYS A 354 2.92 32.73 17.07
C LYS A 354 3.18 31.23 17.22
N GLU A 355 2.63 30.60 18.26
CA GLU A 355 2.85 29.16 18.52
C GLU A 355 2.07 28.30 17.53
N GLN A 356 0.82 28.66 17.22
CA GLN A 356 0.03 27.95 16.20
C GLN A 356 0.70 28.01 14.82
N MET A 357 1.20 29.19 14.45
CA MET A 357 1.87 29.39 13.18
C MET A 357 3.22 28.65 13.15
N MET A 358 3.93 28.59 14.28
CA MET A 358 5.16 27.79 14.40
C MET A 358 4.90 26.30 14.15
N ILE A 359 3.93 25.69 14.85
CA ILE A 359 3.60 24.27 14.68
C ILE A 359 3.17 23.97 13.26
N LYS A 360 2.27 24.81 12.71
CA LYS A 360 1.83 24.67 11.32
C LYS A 360 3.00 24.75 10.36
N ASN A 361 3.87 25.74 10.50
CA ASN A 361 5.03 25.90 9.63
C ASN A 361 5.98 24.70 9.73
N SER A 362 6.22 24.16 10.94
CA SER A 362 7.06 22.97 11.10
C SER A 362 6.44 21.72 10.46
N ILE A 363 5.12 21.55 10.53
CA ILE A 363 4.40 20.47 9.82
C ILE A 363 4.51 20.68 8.30
N ASP A 364 4.24 21.89 7.81
CA ASP A 364 4.27 22.22 6.38
C ASP A 364 5.69 22.05 5.80
N GLU A 365 6.73 22.48 6.53
CA GLU A 365 8.13 22.31 6.16
C GLU A 365 8.52 20.84 6.10
N LEU A 366 8.19 20.05 7.13
CA LEU A 366 8.47 18.62 7.13
C LEU A 366 7.72 17.90 6.00
N THR A 367 6.48 18.27 5.73
CA THR A 367 5.68 17.73 4.61
C THR A 367 6.35 18.03 3.26
N GLN A 368 6.88 19.24 3.07
CA GLN A 368 7.63 19.59 1.87
C GLN A 368 8.93 18.81 1.75
N ASN A 369 9.65 18.61 2.85
CA ASN A 369 10.90 17.82 2.87
C ASN A 369 10.65 16.35 2.50
N VAL A 370 9.58 15.74 3.03
CA VAL A 370 9.15 14.38 2.67
C VAL A 370 8.85 14.30 1.18
N LYS A 371 8.02 15.22 0.67
CA LYS A 371 7.65 15.25 -0.75
C LYS A 371 8.85 15.44 -1.68
N HIS A 372 9.79 16.33 -1.34
CA HIS A 372 11.02 16.52 -2.12
C HIS A 372 11.87 15.25 -2.15
N LEU A 373 11.90 14.51 -1.04
CA LEU A 373 12.63 13.24 -1.00
C LEU A 373 11.94 12.15 -1.84
N GLU A 374 10.61 12.07 -1.82
CA GLU A 374 9.81 11.19 -2.69
C GLU A 374 10.03 11.50 -4.18
N GLU A 375 9.98 12.77 -4.56
CA GLU A 375 10.24 13.22 -5.94
C GLU A 375 11.67 12.85 -6.38
N LYS A 376 12.65 12.97 -5.48
CA LYS A 376 14.04 12.60 -5.76
C LYS A 376 14.22 11.09 -5.90
N GLU A 377 13.60 10.29 -5.04
CA GLU A 377 13.60 8.83 -5.16
C GLU A 377 13.02 8.39 -6.51
N TYR A 378 11.87 8.96 -6.90
CA TYR A 378 11.27 8.71 -8.20
C TYR A 378 12.20 9.08 -9.36
N PHE A 379 12.87 10.23 -9.29
CA PHE A 379 13.84 10.66 -10.29
C PHE A 379 15.02 9.68 -10.42
N ILE A 380 15.59 9.23 -9.30
CA ILE A 380 16.67 8.22 -9.28
C ILE A 380 16.21 6.92 -9.93
N ARG A 381 14.98 6.47 -9.63
CA ARG A 381 14.39 5.28 -10.26
C ARG A 381 14.25 5.44 -11.77
N CYS A 382 13.81 6.61 -12.25
CA CYS A 382 13.72 6.90 -13.68
C CYS A 382 15.09 6.86 -14.37
N LEU A 383 16.12 7.43 -13.74
CA LEU A 383 17.50 7.38 -14.24
C LEU A 383 18.00 5.93 -14.35
N ASN A 384 17.78 5.12 -13.31
CA ASN A 384 18.18 3.71 -13.32
C ASN A 384 17.49 2.90 -14.43
N GLN A 385 16.20 3.17 -14.69
CA GLN A 385 15.46 2.55 -15.81
C GLN A 385 16.03 2.92 -17.18
N GLN A 386 16.74 4.05 -17.27
CA GLN A 386 17.41 4.55 -18.46
C GLN A 386 18.91 4.17 -18.50
N ASN A 387 19.34 3.21 -17.68
CA ASN A 387 20.73 2.76 -17.52
C ASN A 387 21.72 3.84 -17.06
N PHE A 388 21.25 4.89 -16.37
CA PHE A 388 22.14 5.81 -15.65
C PHE A 388 22.45 5.26 -14.26
N GLN A 389 23.73 5.24 -13.89
CA GLN A 389 24.15 5.07 -12.51
C GLN A 389 24.03 6.42 -11.78
N TYR A 390 23.23 6.47 -10.72
CA TYR A 390 23.16 7.63 -9.85
C TYR A 390 24.34 7.68 -8.86
N LEU A 391 24.99 8.84 -8.75
CA LEU A 391 26.03 9.12 -7.76
C LEU A 391 25.72 10.38 -6.98
N ASN A 392 25.77 10.29 -5.64
CA ASN A 392 25.81 11.48 -4.80
C ASN A 392 27.26 11.95 -4.67
N VAL A 393 27.55 13.14 -5.20
CA VAL A 393 28.90 13.67 -5.31
C VAL A 393 29.57 13.91 -3.95
N ILE A 394 28.78 14.07 -2.88
CA ILE A 394 29.31 14.25 -1.52
C ILE A 394 30.18 13.08 -1.06
N GLU A 395 29.94 11.87 -1.58
CA GLU A 395 30.69 10.65 -1.26
C GLU A 395 32.12 10.66 -1.86
N TYR A 396 32.41 11.58 -2.78
CA TYR A 396 33.65 11.63 -3.56
C TYR A 396 34.58 12.78 -3.17
N ASN A 397 34.32 13.47 -2.05
CA ASN A 397 35.12 14.60 -1.54
C ASN A 397 35.34 15.69 -2.60
N ILE A 398 34.29 16.04 -3.35
CA ILE A 398 34.32 17.16 -4.29
C ILE A 398 33.93 18.45 -3.54
N ASP A 399 34.71 19.50 -3.73
CA ASP A 399 34.55 20.79 -3.06
C ASP A 399 34.74 21.98 -4.01
N GLN A 400 34.66 23.20 -3.47
CA GLN A 400 34.77 24.46 -4.21
C GLN A 400 36.09 24.67 -4.97
N THR A 401 37.15 23.93 -4.62
CA THR A 401 38.48 24.04 -5.24
C THR A 401 38.67 23.11 -6.43
N ASP A 402 37.73 22.20 -6.66
CA ASP A 402 37.75 21.29 -7.80
C ASP A 402 37.45 22.00 -9.14
N ASN A 403 37.78 21.34 -10.24
CA ASN A 403 37.43 21.72 -11.60
C ASN A 403 36.98 20.48 -12.39
N GLU A 404 36.53 20.67 -13.64
CA GLU A 404 36.01 19.57 -14.47
C GLU A 404 36.96 18.35 -14.51
N ASN A 405 38.28 18.56 -14.65
CA ASN A 405 39.26 17.48 -14.71
C ASN A 405 39.43 16.75 -13.36
N SER A 406 39.44 17.51 -12.25
CA SER A 406 39.58 16.88 -10.93
C SER A 406 38.30 16.14 -10.53
N ILE A 407 37.13 16.63 -10.95
CA ILE A 407 35.84 15.96 -10.76
C ILE A 407 35.80 14.66 -11.57
N GLU A 408 36.12 14.70 -12.86
CA GLU A 408 36.14 13.51 -13.72
C GLU A 408 37.11 12.45 -13.18
N HIS A 409 38.30 12.87 -12.74
CA HIS A 409 39.27 11.96 -12.13
C HIS A 409 38.75 11.36 -10.80
N LYS A 410 38.11 12.16 -9.93
CA LYS A 410 37.57 11.66 -8.65
C LYS A 410 36.41 10.69 -8.84
N LEU A 411 35.57 10.91 -9.86
CA LEU A 411 34.38 10.09 -10.11
C LEU A 411 34.69 8.79 -10.87
N VAL A 412 35.52 8.86 -11.92
CA VAL A 412 35.74 7.72 -12.86
C VAL A 412 37.20 7.53 -13.27
N GLN A 413 38.16 8.18 -12.60
CA GLN A 413 39.60 8.09 -12.92
C GLN A 413 39.93 8.43 -14.39
N ASN A 414 39.12 9.28 -15.02
CA ASN A 414 39.21 9.67 -16.44
C ASN A 414 39.04 8.52 -17.44
N ASP A 415 38.33 7.46 -17.09
CA ASP A 415 38.03 6.35 -18.00
C ASP A 415 37.13 6.81 -19.17
N GLN A 416 37.48 6.40 -20.39
CA GLN A 416 36.78 6.78 -21.64
C GLN A 416 35.44 6.08 -21.83
N HIS A 417 35.22 5.00 -21.08
CA HIS A 417 33.98 4.24 -21.07
C HIS A 417 32.87 4.89 -20.25
N TYR A 418 33.10 6.06 -19.66
CA TYR A 418 32.07 6.76 -18.88
C TYR A 418 31.66 8.08 -19.52
N ARG A 419 30.36 8.41 -19.39
CA ARG A 419 29.83 9.76 -19.54
C ARG A 419 29.18 10.19 -18.25
N ILE A 420 29.53 11.38 -17.77
CA ILE A 420 29.01 11.89 -16.50
C ILE A 420 28.16 13.11 -16.79
N LEU A 421 26.85 12.99 -16.61
CA LEU A 421 25.94 14.13 -16.57
C LEU A 421 25.92 14.68 -15.15
N CYS A 422 26.46 15.88 -14.97
CA CYS A 422 26.48 16.59 -13.71
C CYS A 422 25.34 17.61 -13.66
N SER A 423 24.51 17.50 -12.63
CA SER A 423 23.41 18.44 -12.37
C SER A 423 23.05 18.48 -10.87
N ASN A 424 22.08 19.31 -10.50
CA ASN A 424 21.51 19.39 -9.15
C ASN A 424 19.99 19.62 -9.19
N ASP A 425 19.32 19.48 -8.05
CA ASP A 425 17.86 19.58 -7.90
C ASP A 425 17.32 20.93 -8.45
N CYS A 426 18.06 22.03 -8.26
CA CYS A 426 17.66 23.36 -8.75
C CYS A 426 17.75 23.47 -10.28
N LEU A 427 18.84 23.00 -10.88
CA LEU A 427 19.04 23.00 -12.33
C LEU A 427 18.01 22.10 -13.02
N ASN A 428 17.75 20.92 -12.47
CA ASN A 428 16.75 19.99 -12.99
C ASN A 428 15.36 20.63 -13.07
N LYS A 429 14.99 21.38 -12.02
CA LYS A 429 13.68 22.04 -11.94
C LYS A 429 13.56 23.24 -12.88
N ASN A 430 14.62 24.03 -13.01
CA ASN A 430 14.60 25.24 -13.84
C ASN A 430 14.79 24.95 -15.34
N ASN A 431 15.51 23.88 -15.67
CA ASN A 431 15.90 23.55 -17.05
C ASN A 431 15.51 22.09 -17.40
N SER A 432 14.26 21.70 -17.12
CA SER A 432 13.80 20.31 -17.33
C SER A 432 13.90 19.84 -18.79
N GLU A 433 13.62 20.71 -19.76
CA GLU A 433 13.74 20.41 -21.20
C GLU A 433 15.20 20.14 -21.61
N GLU A 434 16.15 20.93 -21.08
CA GLU A 434 17.58 20.76 -21.31
C GLU A 434 18.07 19.43 -20.72
N LEU A 435 17.66 19.12 -19.48
CA LEU A 435 17.98 17.86 -18.82
C LEU A 435 17.49 16.66 -19.65
N GLN A 436 16.23 16.68 -20.07
CA GLN A 436 15.65 15.59 -20.87
C GLN A 436 16.39 15.43 -22.19
N LYS A 437 16.76 16.54 -22.85
CA LYS A 437 17.56 16.49 -24.06
C LYS A 437 18.93 15.85 -23.83
N LEU A 438 19.67 16.30 -22.82
CA LEU A 438 20.99 15.74 -22.49
C LEU A 438 20.91 14.24 -22.15
N ILE A 439 19.88 13.82 -21.42
CA ILE A 439 19.63 12.41 -21.13
C ILE A 439 19.37 11.62 -22.41
N CYS A 440 18.52 12.13 -23.32
CA CYS A 440 18.22 11.46 -24.59
C CYS A 440 19.47 11.33 -25.47
N ASP A 441 20.25 12.41 -25.59
CA ASP A 441 21.47 12.44 -26.40
C ASP A 441 22.49 11.40 -25.88
N LEU A 442 22.66 11.30 -24.55
CA LEU A 442 23.55 10.31 -23.91
C LEU A 442 23.06 8.87 -24.06
N ILE A 443 21.75 8.64 -23.99
CA ILE A 443 21.16 7.31 -24.23
C ILE A 443 21.38 6.88 -25.69
N GLU A 444 21.23 7.80 -26.65
CA GLU A 444 21.53 7.54 -28.05
C GLU A 444 23.02 7.25 -28.28
N GLU A 445 23.91 7.97 -27.61
CA GLU A 445 25.35 7.68 -27.63
C GLU A 445 25.65 6.26 -27.11
N ALA A 446 25.07 5.88 -25.97
CA ALA A 446 25.26 4.56 -25.37
C ALA A 446 24.67 3.43 -26.23
N LYS A 447 23.57 3.67 -26.96
CA LYS A 447 23.03 2.68 -27.94
C LYS A 447 24.03 2.38 -29.07
N ASN A 448 24.82 3.38 -29.47
CA ASN A 448 25.84 3.24 -30.51
C ASN A 448 27.19 2.74 -29.96
N ASN A 449 27.38 2.74 -28.64
CA ASN A 449 28.61 2.30 -27.99
C ASN A 449 28.32 1.40 -26.78
N SER A 450 28.36 0.08 -26.99
CA SER A 450 27.99 -0.93 -25.99
C SER A 450 28.91 -0.98 -24.76
N SER A 451 30.09 -0.36 -24.80
CA SER A 451 30.99 -0.26 -23.64
C SER A 451 30.83 1.05 -22.87
N LEU A 452 29.86 1.89 -23.22
CA LEU A 452 29.63 3.18 -22.59
C LEU A 452 28.69 3.05 -21.37
N HIS A 453 29.19 3.46 -20.22
CA HIS A 453 28.44 3.57 -18.96
C HIS A 453 28.04 5.03 -18.71
N LEU A 454 26.77 5.24 -18.35
CA LEU A 454 26.22 6.56 -18.09
C LEU A 454 26.12 6.80 -16.58
N ILE A 455 26.60 7.94 -16.12
CA ILE A 455 26.53 8.38 -14.73
C ILE A 455 25.74 9.68 -14.66
N TYR A 456 24.80 9.74 -13.72
CA TYR A 456 24.23 10.99 -13.25
C TYR A 456 24.91 11.36 -11.92
N ALA A 457 25.67 12.45 -11.92
CA ALA A 457 26.35 12.96 -10.73
C ALA A 457 25.53 14.11 -10.12
N ASP A 458 25.01 13.88 -8.91
CA ASP A 458 24.19 14.82 -8.17
C ASP A 458 25.03 15.77 -7.29
N PHE A 459 24.96 17.06 -7.61
CA PHE A 459 25.64 18.15 -6.89
C PHE A 459 24.75 18.88 -5.87
N SER A 460 23.53 18.38 -5.60
CA SER A 460 22.55 19.11 -4.78
C SER A 460 23.01 19.46 -3.36
N ASP A 461 23.80 18.58 -2.72
CA ASP A 461 24.39 18.84 -1.39
C ASP A 461 25.89 19.16 -1.45
N CYS A 462 26.43 19.35 -2.65
CA CYS A 462 27.85 19.61 -2.84
C CYS A 462 28.14 21.11 -2.68
N SER A 463 29.32 21.43 -2.13
CA SER A 463 29.76 22.82 -2.02
C SER A 463 30.26 23.40 -3.34
N PHE A 464 30.52 22.57 -4.35
CA PHE A 464 30.98 22.99 -5.68
C PHE A 464 29.90 23.81 -6.41
N PRO A 465 30.24 25.01 -6.94
CA PRO A 465 29.26 25.94 -7.51
C PRO A 465 28.87 25.56 -8.95
N LEU A 466 28.10 24.48 -9.11
CA LEU A 466 27.59 24.07 -10.41
C LEU A 466 26.45 25.00 -10.86
N SER A 467 26.75 25.90 -11.81
CA SER A 467 25.81 26.91 -12.31
C SER A 467 25.07 26.52 -13.59
N THR A 468 25.55 25.51 -14.30
CA THR A 468 24.95 24.95 -15.53
C THR A 468 25.13 23.44 -15.53
N MET A 469 24.26 22.70 -16.24
CA MET A 469 24.44 21.26 -16.44
C MET A 469 25.70 21.04 -17.30
N MET A 470 26.48 20.02 -16.96
CA MET A 470 27.70 19.69 -17.70
C MET A 470 27.78 18.20 -17.98
N VAL A 471 28.32 17.84 -19.14
CA VAL A 471 28.64 16.46 -19.51
C VAL A 471 30.15 16.31 -19.58
N LEU A 472 30.71 15.45 -18.74
CA LEU A 472 32.14 15.14 -18.73
C LEU A 472 32.43 13.90 -19.58
N SER A 473 33.50 13.99 -20.36
CA SER A 473 33.99 12.90 -21.21
C SER A 473 35.49 13.09 -21.49
N SER A 474 36.28 12.04 -21.32
CA SER A 474 37.71 12.02 -21.59
C SER A 474 38.08 12.03 -23.08
N LEU A 475 37.08 12.01 -23.99
CA LEU A 475 37.24 12.21 -25.43
C LEU A 475 37.61 13.65 -25.83
N LYS A 476 37.30 14.67 -25.01
CA LYS A 476 37.72 16.05 -25.30
C LYS A 476 39.25 16.15 -25.46
N LYS A 477 40.01 15.33 -24.73
CA LYS A 477 41.47 15.29 -24.80
C LYS A 477 41.99 14.54 -26.04
N ALA A 478 41.41 13.39 -26.37
CA ALA A 478 41.84 12.61 -27.53
C ALA A 478 41.61 13.36 -28.85
N HIS A 479 40.54 14.16 -28.94
CA HIS A 479 40.24 14.95 -30.14
C HIS A 479 41.15 16.18 -30.28
N GLU A 480 41.53 16.85 -29.18
CA GLU A 480 42.51 17.96 -29.21
C GLU A 480 43.93 17.46 -29.52
N ASP A 481 44.38 16.36 -28.88
CA ASP A 481 45.70 15.77 -29.14
C ASP A 481 45.81 15.18 -30.56
N MET A 482 44.72 14.61 -31.10
CA MET A 482 44.66 14.07 -32.47
C MET A 482 44.60 15.18 -33.53
N ILE A 483 43.96 16.32 -33.24
CA ILE A 483 43.96 17.49 -34.13
C ILE A 483 45.36 18.11 -34.22
N ASP A 484 46.12 18.17 -33.12
CA ASP A 484 47.51 18.66 -33.13
C ASP A 484 48.45 17.70 -33.89
N GLN A 485 48.26 16.38 -33.77
CA GLN A 485 48.98 15.39 -34.57
C GLN A 485 48.64 15.45 -36.07
N LEU A 486 47.34 15.53 -36.41
CA LEU A 486 46.89 15.63 -37.80
C LEU A 486 47.35 16.92 -38.47
N SER A 487 47.43 18.04 -37.74
CA SER A 487 47.92 19.32 -38.26
C SER A 487 49.42 19.28 -38.62
N SER A 488 50.21 18.49 -37.87
CA SER A 488 51.63 18.22 -38.14
C SER A 488 51.81 17.31 -39.37
N GLU A 489 50.98 16.28 -39.51
CA GLU A 489 51.03 15.33 -40.63
C GLU A 489 50.51 15.93 -41.95
N LEU A 490 49.46 16.75 -41.90
CA LEU A 490 48.91 17.47 -43.07
C LEU A 490 49.91 18.47 -43.67
N SER A 491 50.74 19.12 -42.85
CA SER A 491 51.83 19.99 -43.35
C SER A 491 52.90 19.22 -44.13
N THR A 492 53.03 17.91 -43.88
CA THR A 492 54.02 17.04 -44.52
C THR A 492 53.46 16.35 -45.77
N ALA A 493 52.15 16.11 -45.81
CA ALA A 493 51.47 15.41 -46.91
C ALA A 493 51.10 16.33 -48.11
N MET A 494 51.04 17.65 -47.93
CA MET A 494 50.62 18.59 -48.98
C MET A 494 51.65 18.85 -50.10
N GLU A 495 52.86 18.26 -50.06
CA GLU A 495 53.86 18.44 -51.13
C GLU A 495 53.80 17.39 -52.25
N THR A 496 53.01 16.32 -52.14
CA THR A 496 53.08 15.24 -53.13
C THR A 496 51.72 14.74 -53.61
N PHE A 497 51.50 14.99 -54.90
CA PHE A 497 50.63 14.30 -55.85
C PHE A 497 49.20 14.79 -56.11
N THR A 498 49.05 15.16 -57.38
CA THR A 498 47.84 15.45 -58.15
C THR A 498 47.28 14.16 -58.78
N VAL A 499 45.95 14.06 -58.87
CA VAL A 499 45.22 13.08 -59.69
C VAL A 499 44.12 13.82 -60.45
N PRO A 500 43.79 13.47 -61.73
CA PRO A 500 42.58 13.95 -62.37
C PRO A 500 41.41 12.96 -62.26
N PHE A 501 40.23 13.58 -62.10
CA PHE A 501 38.87 13.08 -61.96
C PHE A 501 38.33 12.22 -63.12
N THR A 502 37.33 11.38 -62.79
CA THR A 502 36.08 11.21 -63.58
C THR A 502 34.96 10.67 -62.68
N GLU A 503 33.73 11.12 -62.94
CA GLU A 503 32.48 10.99 -62.16
C GLU A 503 31.36 10.46 -63.12
N PRO A 504 30.10 10.25 -62.68
CA PRO A 504 29.51 9.05 -62.08
C PRO A 504 28.39 8.41 -62.95
N ASP A 505 27.76 7.33 -62.48
CA ASP A 505 26.45 6.89 -63.00
C ASP A 505 25.47 6.51 -61.88
N ILE A 506 24.25 7.04 -62.01
CA ILE A 506 23.08 6.88 -61.14
C ILE A 506 22.15 5.85 -61.77
N LEU A 507 21.61 4.91 -60.99
CA LEU A 507 20.39 4.18 -61.36
C LEU A 507 19.45 4.04 -60.15
N THR A 508 18.24 4.55 -60.37
CA THR A 508 17.04 4.48 -59.53
C THR A 508 16.30 3.16 -59.72
N ASP A 509 15.71 2.61 -58.66
CA ASP A 509 14.41 1.94 -58.77
C ASP A 509 13.70 1.81 -57.40
N GLN A 510 12.44 2.20 -57.37
CA GLN A 510 11.42 1.71 -56.42
C GLN A 510 10.37 0.94 -57.23
N PRO A 511 9.79 -0.13 -56.67
CA PRO A 511 8.33 -0.15 -56.62
C PRO A 511 7.69 -0.81 -55.38
N THR A 512 6.77 -0.06 -54.77
CA THR A 512 5.40 -0.42 -54.31
C THR A 512 5.11 -1.45 -53.20
N PRO A 513 3.97 -1.28 -52.47
CA PRO A 513 3.71 -1.89 -51.17
C PRO A 513 2.91 -3.20 -51.29
N THR A 514 3.29 -4.22 -50.53
CA THR A 514 2.51 -5.45 -50.40
C THR A 514 2.65 -6.07 -49.01
N SER A 515 1.51 -6.59 -48.54
CA SER A 515 1.24 -7.43 -47.36
C SER A 515 1.21 -6.75 -45.99
N VAL A 516 0.05 -6.89 -45.34
CA VAL A 516 -0.19 -6.66 -43.91
C VAL A 516 0.81 -7.52 -43.13
N SER A 517 1.72 -6.88 -42.39
CA SER A 517 2.70 -7.57 -41.56
C SER A 517 1.98 -8.30 -40.42
N ILE A 518 2.03 -9.63 -40.43
CA ILE A 518 1.79 -10.41 -39.23
C ILE A 518 2.90 -10.01 -38.26
N ASP A 519 2.55 -9.42 -37.12
CA ASP A 519 3.51 -8.98 -36.12
C ASP A 519 4.40 -10.18 -35.73
N GLU A 520 5.70 -10.10 -36.00
CA GLU A 520 6.63 -11.25 -35.97
C GLU A 520 6.92 -11.74 -34.55
N THR A 521 6.48 -11.01 -33.51
CA THR A 521 6.82 -11.28 -32.11
C THR A 521 5.60 -11.77 -31.33
N ILE A 522 5.72 -12.91 -30.65
CA ILE A 522 4.73 -13.49 -29.75
C ILE A 522 5.05 -13.05 -28.32
N ASN A 523 4.28 -12.10 -27.79
CA ASN A 523 4.39 -11.59 -26.42
C ASN A 523 3.61 -12.45 -25.43
N ILE A 524 4.32 -13.02 -24.45
CA ILE A 524 3.79 -13.79 -23.32
C ILE A 524 4.11 -13.06 -22.02
N VAL A 525 3.09 -12.74 -21.23
CA VAL A 525 3.27 -12.18 -19.88
C VAL A 525 3.22 -13.29 -18.85
N LEU A 526 4.24 -13.40 -17.99
CA LEU A 526 4.22 -14.32 -16.84
C LEU A 526 3.63 -13.59 -15.63
N LEU A 527 2.68 -14.21 -14.93
CA LEU A 527 2.11 -13.66 -13.70
C LEU A 527 2.01 -14.76 -12.66
N GLY A 528 2.30 -14.45 -11.41
CA GLY A 528 2.19 -15.40 -10.31
C GLY A 528 2.81 -14.83 -9.04
N GLU A 529 2.52 -15.46 -7.91
CA GLU A 529 3.01 -15.00 -6.61
C GLU A 529 4.54 -14.88 -6.56
N THR A 530 4.99 -14.07 -5.63
CA THR A 530 6.37 -14.06 -5.18
C THR A 530 6.83 -15.46 -4.80
N GLY A 531 7.98 -15.89 -5.35
CA GLY A 531 8.53 -17.22 -5.07
C GLY A 531 7.83 -18.39 -5.77
N VAL A 532 6.93 -18.13 -6.74
CA VAL A 532 6.34 -19.18 -7.60
C VAL A 532 7.33 -19.74 -8.63
N GLY A 533 8.44 -19.03 -8.89
CA GLY A 533 9.51 -19.49 -9.79
C GLY A 533 9.43 -18.96 -11.23
N LYS A 534 8.94 -17.74 -11.47
CA LYS A 534 8.83 -17.13 -12.81
C LYS A 534 10.19 -17.01 -13.52
N SER A 535 11.16 -16.37 -12.88
CA SER A 535 12.51 -16.18 -13.44
C SER A 535 13.26 -17.51 -13.58
N THR A 536 13.07 -18.43 -12.62
CA THR A 536 13.60 -19.80 -12.70
C THR A 536 12.99 -20.58 -13.87
N PHE A 537 11.70 -20.38 -14.17
CA PHE A 537 11.05 -20.96 -15.34
C PHE A 537 11.67 -20.42 -16.63
N ILE A 538 11.95 -19.11 -16.75
CA ILE A 538 12.58 -18.53 -17.95
C ILE A 538 13.96 -19.15 -18.20
N ASN A 539 14.80 -19.24 -17.17
CA ASN A 539 16.11 -19.89 -17.29
C ASN A 539 15.99 -21.37 -17.67
N ALA A 540 15.09 -22.10 -17.03
CA ALA A 540 14.85 -23.51 -17.35
C ALA A 540 14.38 -23.68 -18.80
N PHE A 541 13.42 -22.85 -19.22
CA PHE A 541 12.89 -22.83 -20.58
C PHE A 541 13.96 -22.54 -21.63
N ALA A 542 14.89 -21.60 -21.35
CA ALA A 542 16.04 -21.34 -22.22
C ALA A 542 16.88 -22.61 -22.45
N ASN A 543 17.18 -23.35 -21.38
CA ASN A 543 17.96 -24.59 -21.49
C ASN A 543 17.18 -25.72 -22.19
N TYR A 544 15.86 -25.80 -21.99
CA TYR A 544 14.99 -26.77 -22.67
C TYR A 544 14.87 -26.52 -24.17
N LEU A 545 15.05 -25.28 -24.61
CA LEU A 545 15.10 -24.93 -26.03
C LEU A 545 16.49 -25.19 -26.64
N THR A 546 17.55 -25.00 -25.87
CA THR A 546 18.93 -25.19 -26.33
C THR A 546 19.34 -26.66 -26.41
N PHE A 547 18.98 -27.48 -25.41
CA PHE A 547 19.45 -28.87 -25.30
C PHE A 547 18.29 -29.86 -25.39
N HIS A 548 18.49 -30.94 -26.16
CA HIS A 548 17.45 -31.95 -26.36
C HIS A 548 17.38 -32.97 -25.23
N THR A 549 18.51 -33.25 -24.57
CA THR A 549 18.64 -34.25 -23.50
C THR A 549 19.37 -33.65 -22.30
N LEU A 550 19.19 -34.25 -21.11
CA LEU A 550 19.90 -33.80 -19.92
C LEU A 550 21.41 -34.08 -20.06
N GLU A 551 21.80 -35.20 -20.67
CA GLU A 551 23.19 -35.55 -20.98
C GLU A 551 23.89 -34.47 -21.82
N GLU A 552 23.20 -33.94 -22.83
CA GLU A 552 23.71 -32.87 -23.68
C GLU A 552 23.87 -31.57 -22.88
N ALA A 553 22.91 -31.26 -22.02
CA ALA A 553 22.99 -30.09 -21.14
C ALA A 553 24.14 -30.20 -20.13
N GLU A 554 24.35 -31.38 -19.54
CA GLU A 554 25.46 -31.68 -18.62
C GLU A 554 26.84 -31.53 -19.30
N ALA A 555 26.95 -31.95 -20.56
CA ALA A 555 28.17 -31.80 -21.36
C ALA A 555 28.39 -30.36 -21.87
N GLY A 556 27.31 -29.58 -21.96
CA GLY A 556 27.30 -28.20 -22.42
C GLY A 556 27.47 -27.17 -21.31
N GLN A 557 27.41 -25.89 -21.70
CA GLN A 557 27.38 -24.77 -20.75
C GLN A 557 25.93 -24.32 -20.55
N SER A 558 25.48 -24.22 -19.29
CA SER A 558 24.11 -23.79 -18.98
C SER A 558 23.82 -22.39 -19.50
N VAL A 559 22.64 -22.20 -20.05
CA VAL A 559 22.14 -20.88 -20.41
C VAL A 559 21.51 -20.24 -19.18
N VAL A 560 22.09 -19.16 -18.67
CA VAL A 560 21.53 -18.42 -17.53
C VAL A 560 21.34 -16.97 -17.95
N LEU A 561 20.08 -16.64 -18.24
CA LEU A 561 19.63 -15.32 -18.68
C LEU A 561 19.34 -14.38 -17.51
N ILE A 562 18.97 -14.97 -16.36
CA ILE A 562 18.62 -14.25 -15.13
C ILE A 562 19.49 -14.81 -14.01
N PRO A 563 20.17 -13.97 -13.21
CA PRO A 563 20.93 -14.45 -12.06
C PRO A 563 20.06 -15.32 -11.16
N VAL A 564 20.64 -16.37 -10.56
CA VAL A 564 19.92 -17.27 -9.66
C VAL A 564 20.72 -17.49 -8.38
N SER A 565 20.00 -17.50 -7.25
CA SER A 565 20.53 -17.86 -5.94
C SER A 565 19.54 -18.78 -5.24
N PHE A 566 19.97 -19.98 -4.86
CA PHE A 566 19.15 -20.91 -4.10
C PHE A 566 19.98 -21.81 -3.19
N MET A 567 19.37 -22.27 -2.11
CA MET A 567 19.94 -23.29 -1.24
C MET A 567 19.55 -24.69 -1.74
N ILE A 568 20.51 -25.61 -1.71
CA ILE A 568 20.32 -27.05 -1.93
C ILE A 568 20.96 -27.82 -0.79
N THR A 569 20.30 -28.89 -0.36
CA THR A 569 20.80 -29.79 0.69
C THR A 569 21.19 -31.13 0.07
N VAL A 570 22.38 -31.64 0.38
CA VAL A 570 22.91 -32.88 -0.21
C VAL A 570 23.37 -33.85 0.90
N GLY A 571 23.23 -35.14 0.61
CA GLY A 571 23.68 -36.23 1.49
C GLY A 571 22.81 -36.44 2.74
N ASP A 572 23.11 -37.51 3.47
CA ASP A 572 22.34 -37.94 4.65
C ASP A 572 22.46 -36.98 5.85
N ASN A 573 23.47 -36.10 5.83
CA ASN A 573 23.73 -35.12 6.87
C ASN A 573 23.10 -33.74 6.61
N PHE A 574 22.31 -33.60 5.53
CA PHE A 574 21.72 -32.32 5.11
C PHE A 574 22.76 -31.22 4.90
N GLU A 575 23.83 -31.50 4.16
CA GLU A 575 24.87 -30.51 3.87
C GLU A 575 24.28 -29.37 3.04
N GLU A 576 24.30 -28.15 3.59
CA GLU A 576 23.72 -26.96 2.96
C GLU A 576 24.73 -26.32 2.00
N HIS A 577 24.32 -26.16 0.74
CA HIS A 577 25.07 -25.44 -0.28
C HIS A 577 24.24 -24.28 -0.83
N ILE A 578 24.78 -23.07 -0.80
CA ILE A 578 24.19 -21.92 -1.49
C ILE A 578 24.79 -21.87 -2.89
N VAL A 579 23.96 -22.15 -3.90
CA VAL A 579 24.32 -22.08 -5.31
C VAL A 579 23.98 -20.68 -5.81
N LYS A 580 24.98 -19.99 -6.36
CA LYS A 580 24.83 -18.69 -7.04
C LYS A 580 25.39 -18.79 -8.45
N PHE A 581 24.62 -18.37 -9.45
CA PHE A 581 25.04 -18.46 -10.84
C PHE A 581 24.45 -17.33 -11.68
N GLY A 582 25.23 -16.84 -12.66
CA GLY A 582 24.95 -15.62 -13.42
C GLY A 582 25.68 -14.40 -12.82
N SER A 583 26.13 -13.49 -13.68
CA SER A 583 26.65 -12.19 -13.24
C SER A 583 25.50 -11.34 -12.74
N VAL A 584 25.63 -10.71 -11.57
CA VAL A 584 24.66 -9.71 -11.10
C VAL A 584 24.46 -8.69 -12.22
N ASP A 585 23.26 -8.61 -12.78
CA ASP A 585 22.91 -7.59 -13.77
C ASP A 585 23.23 -6.22 -13.16
N GLU A 586 23.86 -5.31 -13.91
CA GLU A 586 24.17 -3.94 -13.44
C GLU A 586 22.93 -3.20 -12.90
N SER A 587 21.73 -3.63 -13.30
CA SER A 587 20.44 -3.09 -12.89
C SER A 587 19.90 -3.60 -11.54
N ASN A 588 20.53 -4.58 -10.87
CA ASN A 588 20.06 -5.20 -9.60
C ASN A 588 18.55 -5.55 -9.60
N ASN A 589 18.03 -6.09 -10.71
CA ASN A 589 16.58 -6.34 -10.83
C ASN A 589 16.09 -7.54 -10.02
N GLU A 590 17.01 -8.36 -9.49
CA GLU A 590 16.72 -9.54 -8.70
C GLU A 590 17.19 -9.35 -7.24
N ASP A 591 16.24 -9.37 -6.30
CA ASP A 591 16.49 -9.28 -4.85
C ASP A 591 16.38 -10.67 -4.21
N PHE A 592 17.54 -11.25 -3.89
CA PHE A 592 17.63 -12.56 -3.22
C PHE A 592 17.84 -12.44 -1.70
N ASP A 593 18.01 -11.23 -1.17
CA ASP A 593 18.44 -11.01 0.22
C ASP A 593 17.26 -10.91 1.20
N HIS A 594 16.03 -10.78 0.68
CA HIS A 594 14.81 -10.59 1.48
C HIS A 594 13.76 -11.69 1.23
N PRO A 595 13.75 -12.77 2.03
CA PRO A 595 12.77 -13.84 1.90
C PRO A 595 11.32 -13.33 2.03
N GLY A 596 10.50 -13.59 1.01
CA GLY A 596 9.10 -13.15 0.96
C GLY A 596 8.85 -11.85 0.16
N HIS A 597 9.91 -11.13 -0.23
CA HIS A 597 9.81 -10.05 -1.22
C HIS A 597 9.77 -10.65 -2.63
N SER A 598 9.10 -9.97 -3.57
CA SER A 598 9.26 -10.30 -4.98
C SER A 598 10.75 -10.32 -5.32
N VAL A 599 11.22 -11.37 -5.99
CA VAL A 599 12.62 -11.47 -6.39
C VAL A 599 12.86 -10.48 -7.54
N THR A 600 12.05 -10.56 -8.60
CA THR A 600 12.04 -9.60 -9.70
C THR A 600 11.41 -8.26 -9.27
N GLN A 601 12.12 -7.14 -9.43
CA GLN A 601 11.65 -5.80 -9.03
C GLN A 601 10.91 -5.04 -10.15
N HIS A 602 11.30 -5.24 -11.41
CA HIS A 602 10.71 -4.60 -12.59
C HIS A 602 10.49 -5.60 -13.73
N CYS A 603 9.49 -5.32 -14.57
CA CYS A 603 9.18 -6.13 -15.74
C CYS A 603 10.35 -6.13 -16.74
N LYS A 604 10.73 -7.30 -17.26
CA LYS A 604 11.83 -7.45 -18.23
C LYS A 604 11.46 -8.47 -19.30
N SER A 605 11.78 -8.16 -20.56
CA SER A 605 11.49 -9.03 -21.71
C SER A 605 12.69 -9.87 -22.11
N TYR A 606 12.44 -11.14 -22.41
CA TYR A 606 13.42 -12.12 -22.86
C TYR A 606 12.98 -12.71 -24.20
N ILE A 607 13.81 -12.58 -25.23
CA ILE A 607 13.46 -12.96 -26.60
C ILE A 607 14.13 -14.28 -26.97
N PHE A 608 13.33 -15.23 -27.46
CA PHE A 608 13.74 -16.54 -27.95
C PHE A 608 13.38 -16.70 -29.43
N ASN A 609 14.25 -17.30 -30.23
CA ASN A 609 13.98 -17.60 -31.63
C ASN A 609 13.30 -18.97 -31.75
N LEU A 610 12.11 -19.03 -32.34
CA LEU A 610 11.35 -20.28 -32.50
C LEU A 610 11.78 -21.00 -33.79
N ASN A 611 12.87 -21.77 -33.73
CA ASN A 611 13.46 -22.56 -34.85
C ASN A 611 13.95 -21.74 -36.06
N ASP A 612 14.94 -22.26 -36.80
CA ASP A 612 15.55 -21.57 -37.94
C ASP A 612 14.62 -21.35 -39.15
N SER A 613 13.50 -22.09 -39.23
CA SER A 613 12.55 -22.06 -40.35
C SER A 613 11.32 -21.18 -40.13
N ASP A 614 11.06 -20.74 -38.90
CA ASP A 614 9.89 -19.94 -38.52
C ASP A 614 10.40 -18.60 -37.99
N GLN A 615 10.20 -17.52 -38.76
CA GLN A 615 10.79 -16.20 -38.47
C GLN A 615 10.19 -15.51 -37.22
N ARG A 616 9.30 -16.19 -36.49
CA ARG A 616 8.62 -15.65 -35.31
C ARG A 616 9.53 -15.67 -34.08
N LYS A 617 9.51 -14.57 -33.33
CA LYS A 617 10.23 -14.41 -32.07
C LYS A 617 9.28 -14.62 -30.90
N LEU A 618 9.67 -15.37 -29.89
CA LEU A 618 8.94 -15.50 -28.64
C LEU A 618 9.50 -14.52 -27.62
N CYS A 619 8.70 -13.55 -27.19
CA CYS A 619 9.05 -12.61 -26.13
C CYS A 619 8.34 -13.02 -24.83
N ILE A 620 9.10 -13.47 -23.83
CA ILE A 620 8.57 -13.77 -22.50
C ILE A 620 8.88 -12.58 -21.60
N ILE A 621 7.83 -12.01 -21.01
CA ILE A 621 7.90 -10.86 -20.11
C ILE A 621 7.85 -11.42 -18.69
N ASP A 622 8.98 -11.33 -18.00
CA ASP A 622 9.05 -11.57 -16.56
C ASP A 622 8.47 -10.38 -15.82
N THR A 623 7.74 -10.62 -14.74
CA THR A 623 7.09 -9.57 -13.96
C THR A 623 7.42 -9.71 -12.48
N PRO A 624 7.31 -8.63 -11.70
CA PRO A 624 7.24 -8.74 -10.25
C PRO A 624 6.13 -9.73 -9.82
N GLY A 625 6.38 -10.44 -8.72
CA GLY A 625 5.39 -11.25 -8.03
C GLY A 625 4.42 -10.40 -7.22
N PHE A 626 3.24 -10.96 -6.99
CA PHE A 626 2.27 -10.44 -6.03
C PHE A 626 2.28 -11.29 -4.74
N GLY A 627 1.66 -10.81 -3.66
CA GLY A 627 1.78 -11.42 -2.34
C GLY A 627 3.10 -11.05 -1.64
N ASP A 628 3.62 -9.85 -1.92
CA ASP A 628 4.85 -9.33 -1.34
C ASP A 628 4.69 -9.08 0.17
N THR A 629 5.65 -9.53 0.99
CA THR A 629 5.59 -9.31 2.44
C THR A 629 5.74 -7.83 2.85
N ARG A 630 6.10 -6.94 1.92
CA ARG A 630 6.02 -5.46 2.06
C ARG A 630 4.58 -4.94 2.11
N GLY A 631 3.59 -5.78 1.78
CA GLY A 631 2.17 -5.53 1.94
C GLY A 631 1.45 -5.14 0.65
N ILE A 632 0.13 -4.95 0.78
CA ILE A 632 -0.81 -4.70 -0.33
C ILE A 632 -0.41 -3.48 -1.19
N GLU A 633 0.20 -2.45 -0.59
CA GLU A 633 0.61 -1.24 -1.33
C GLU A 633 1.77 -1.53 -2.30
N GLN A 634 2.74 -2.37 -1.92
CA GLN A 634 3.83 -2.78 -2.82
C GLN A 634 3.29 -3.62 -3.96
N ASP A 635 2.35 -4.49 -3.62
CA ASP A 635 1.63 -5.33 -4.55
C ASP A 635 0.81 -4.49 -5.55
N ASP A 636 0.19 -3.37 -5.12
CA ASP A 636 -0.48 -2.41 -5.99
C ASP A 636 0.51 -1.68 -6.92
N LEU A 637 1.70 -1.30 -6.41
CA LEU A 637 2.79 -0.74 -7.24
C LEU A 637 3.31 -1.76 -8.27
N ASN A 638 3.48 -3.01 -7.87
CA ASN A 638 3.88 -4.09 -8.77
C ASN A 638 2.83 -4.26 -9.88
N MET A 639 1.55 -4.22 -9.52
CA MET A 639 0.46 -4.26 -10.49
C MET A 639 0.44 -3.04 -11.41
N GLU A 640 0.66 -1.83 -10.90
CA GLU A 640 0.75 -0.62 -11.71
C GLU A 640 1.91 -0.71 -12.73
N HIS A 641 3.10 -1.14 -12.29
CA HIS A 641 4.24 -1.37 -13.18
C HIS A 641 3.95 -2.42 -14.26
N ILE A 642 3.27 -3.52 -13.90
CA ILE A 642 2.87 -4.56 -14.85
C ILE A 642 1.92 -3.98 -15.88
N LEU A 643 0.91 -3.24 -15.45
CA LEU A 643 -0.08 -2.63 -16.34
C LEU A 643 0.54 -1.58 -17.26
N GLU A 644 1.45 -0.74 -16.75
CA GLU A 644 2.19 0.24 -17.54
C GLU A 644 3.04 -0.45 -18.61
N TYR A 645 3.80 -1.48 -18.23
CA TYR A 645 4.61 -2.26 -19.17
C TYR A 645 3.75 -2.90 -20.25
N VAL A 646 2.64 -3.53 -19.84
CA VAL A 646 1.70 -4.20 -20.72
C VAL A 646 1.03 -3.22 -21.69
N ASN A 647 0.66 -2.02 -21.23
CA ASN A 647 0.05 -0.97 -22.06
C ASN A 647 1.00 -0.43 -23.13
N ASN A 648 2.32 -0.54 -22.93
CA ASN A 648 3.33 -0.13 -23.89
C ASN A 648 3.63 -1.19 -24.98
N LEU A 649 3.06 -2.40 -24.87
CA LEU A 649 3.19 -3.45 -25.88
C LEU A 649 2.20 -3.22 -27.02
N THR A 650 2.63 -3.46 -28.26
CA THR A 650 1.73 -3.36 -29.44
C THR A 650 0.58 -4.38 -29.35
N HIS A 651 0.85 -5.55 -28.78
CA HIS A 651 -0.13 -6.61 -28.57
C HIS A 651 0.34 -7.64 -27.53
N ILE A 652 -0.60 -8.37 -26.94
CA ILE A 652 -0.34 -9.53 -26.07
C ILE A 652 -0.95 -10.78 -26.72
N ASN A 653 -0.17 -11.86 -26.81
CA ASN A 653 -0.61 -13.12 -27.41
C ASN A 653 -1.12 -14.08 -26.34
N ALA A 654 -0.42 -14.17 -25.20
CA ALA A 654 -0.79 -15.03 -24.08
C ALA A 654 -0.43 -14.41 -22.73
N ILE A 655 -1.19 -14.80 -21.71
CA ILE A 655 -0.90 -14.49 -20.31
C ILE A 655 -0.78 -15.83 -19.57
N CYS A 656 0.43 -16.15 -19.14
CA CYS A 656 0.74 -17.36 -18.41
C CYS A 656 0.62 -17.09 -16.91
N PHE A 657 -0.39 -17.69 -16.28
CA PHE A 657 -0.64 -17.61 -14.85
C PHE A 657 0.04 -18.79 -14.14
N LEU A 658 1.12 -18.50 -13.42
CA LEU A 658 1.98 -19.44 -12.73
C LEU A 658 1.50 -19.65 -11.29
N LEU A 659 1.39 -20.92 -10.90
CA LEU A 659 0.94 -21.39 -9.58
C LEU A 659 1.78 -22.59 -9.12
N LYS A 660 1.91 -22.81 -7.82
CA LYS A 660 2.32 -24.13 -7.30
C LYS A 660 1.10 -25.06 -7.23
N PRO A 661 1.25 -26.38 -7.45
CA PRO A 661 0.11 -27.30 -7.49
C PRO A 661 -0.35 -27.80 -6.12
N ASN A 662 0.38 -27.50 -5.04
CA ASN A 662 0.09 -27.95 -3.68
C ASN A 662 -0.33 -26.83 -2.72
N GLU A 663 -0.86 -25.73 -3.25
CA GLU A 663 -1.40 -24.66 -2.41
C GLU A 663 -2.69 -25.10 -1.72
N SER A 664 -2.68 -25.07 -0.39
CA SER A 664 -3.87 -25.40 0.44
C SER A 664 -4.87 -24.26 0.53
N LYS A 665 -4.46 -23.03 0.17
CA LYS A 665 -5.28 -21.81 0.13
C LYS A 665 -4.75 -20.88 -0.97
N LEU A 666 -5.64 -20.24 -1.71
CA LEU A 666 -5.28 -19.11 -2.57
C LEU A 666 -5.46 -17.82 -1.75
N HIS A 667 -4.42 -17.00 -1.66
CA HIS A 667 -4.45 -15.70 -0.99
C HIS A 667 -5.55 -14.78 -1.56
N ILE A 668 -6.20 -13.96 -0.73
CA ILE A 668 -7.29 -13.06 -1.17
C ILE A 668 -6.80 -12.06 -2.24
N TYR A 669 -5.53 -11.68 -2.14
CA TYR A 669 -4.90 -10.75 -3.08
C TYR A 669 -4.80 -11.31 -4.52
N TYR A 670 -4.72 -12.63 -4.71
CA TYR A 670 -4.78 -13.27 -6.05
C TYR A 670 -6.03 -12.83 -6.83
N ARG A 671 -7.18 -12.75 -6.15
CA ARG A 671 -8.46 -12.37 -6.77
C ARG A 671 -8.45 -10.90 -7.19
N LEU A 672 -7.79 -10.04 -6.41
CA LEU A 672 -7.65 -8.62 -6.70
C LEU A 672 -6.73 -8.40 -7.91
N CYS A 673 -5.56 -9.04 -7.95
CA CYS A 673 -4.66 -8.98 -9.12
C CYS A 673 -5.35 -9.43 -10.40
N LEU A 674 -6.05 -10.58 -10.35
CA LEU A 674 -6.77 -11.08 -11.50
C LEU A 674 -7.89 -10.12 -11.92
N ASN A 675 -8.66 -9.56 -10.99
CA ASN A 675 -9.69 -8.59 -11.31
C ASN A 675 -9.12 -7.30 -11.92
N GLN A 676 -8.01 -6.77 -11.38
CA GLN A 676 -7.35 -5.57 -11.90
C GLN A 676 -6.76 -5.82 -13.28
N LEU A 677 -6.02 -6.91 -13.46
CA LEU A 677 -5.48 -7.31 -14.76
C LEU A 677 -6.58 -7.48 -15.80
N PHE A 678 -7.62 -8.25 -15.47
CA PHE A 678 -8.74 -8.48 -16.38
C PHE A 678 -9.62 -7.24 -16.59
N SER A 679 -9.57 -6.23 -15.71
CA SER A 679 -10.26 -4.96 -15.94
C SER A 679 -9.62 -4.10 -17.03
N VAL A 680 -8.32 -4.31 -17.27
CA VAL A 680 -7.53 -3.61 -18.29
C VAL A 680 -7.53 -4.41 -19.60
N LEU A 681 -7.74 -5.73 -19.53
CA LEU A 681 -7.84 -6.61 -20.68
C LEU A 681 -9.29 -6.68 -21.19
N ASP A 682 -9.51 -6.33 -22.45
CA ASP A 682 -10.82 -6.49 -23.10
C ASP A 682 -11.37 -7.93 -22.96
N GLN A 683 -12.70 -8.12 -23.01
CA GLN A 683 -13.34 -9.44 -22.92
C GLN A 683 -12.78 -10.48 -23.93
N ASN A 684 -12.21 -10.02 -25.05
CA ASN A 684 -11.55 -10.86 -26.06
C ASN A 684 -10.20 -11.44 -25.60
N ASN A 685 -9.54 -10.83 -24.62
CA ASN A 685 -8.23 -11.24 -24.10
C ASN A 685 -8.32 -12.30 -22.98
N VAL A 686 -9.49 -12.53 -22.40
CA VAL A 686 -9.73 -13.57 -21.36
C VAL A 686 -9.43 -14.98 -21.89
N LYS A 687 -9.63 -15.20 -23.20
CA LYS A 687 -9.29 -16.45 -23.89
C LYS A 687 -7.78 -16.64 -24.10
N LYS A 688 -6.96 -15.63 -23.81
CA LYS A 688 -5.49 -15.66 -23.89
C LYS A 688 -4.83 -16.16 -22.60
N VAL A 689 -5.61 -16.46 -21.57
CA VAL A 689 -5.11 -16.96 -20.29
C VAL A 689 -4.73 -18.44 -20.39
N ILE A 690 -3.49 -18.71 -20.00
CA ILE A 690 -2.90 -20.04 -19.90
C ILE A 690 -2.55 -20.27 -18.44
N VAL A 691 -2.83 -21.47 -17.91
CA VAL A 691 -2.48 -21.82 -16.53
C VAL A 691 -1.24 -22.70 -16.52
N CYS A 692 -0.24 -22.29 -15.75
CA CYS A 692 1.05 -22.97 -15.63
C CYS A 692 1.27 -23.37 -14.17
N PHE A 693 1.58 -24.63 -13.92
CA PHE A 693 1.97 -25.11 -12.60
C PHE A 693 3.47 -25.31 -12.55
N THR A 694 4.17 -24.54 -11.72
CA THR A 694 5.59 -24.73 -11.42
C THR A 694 5.76 -25.70 -10.25
N ASN A 695 6.98 -26.23 -10.03
CA ASN A 695 7.28 -27.16 -8.93
C ASN A 695 6.37 -28.42 -8.94
N SER A 696 5.97 -28.87 -10.13
CA SER A 696 4.92 -29.88 -10.29
C SER A 696 5.38 -31.33 -10.15
N ARG A 697 6.67 -31.55 -9.90
CA ARG A 697 7.22 -32.90 -9.65
C ARG A 697 6.51 -33.60 -8.49
N SER A 698 6.25 -32.88 -7.40
CA SER A 698 5.59 -33.42 -6.19
C SER A 698 4.14 -33.87 -6.41
N THR A 699 3.51 -33.43 -7.51
CA THR A 699 2.14 -33.80 -7.91
C THR A 699 2.12 -34.64 -9.18
N PHE A 700 3.22 -35.30 -9.51
CA PHE A 700 3.36 -36.12 -10.72
C PHE A 700 3.03 -35.35 -12.00
N TYR A 701 3.42 -34.07 -12.06
CA TYR A 701 3.17 -33.15 -13.19
C TYR A 701 1.68 -32.93 -13.45
N THR A 702 0.93 -32.73 -12.36
CA THR A 702 -0.50 -32.40 -12.41
C THR A 702 -0.83 -31.16 -11.56
N PRO A 703 -1.97 -30.49 -11.81
CA PRO A 703 -2.41 -29.31 -11.05
C PRO A 703 -2.62 -29.47 -9.53
N GLY A 704 -2.61 -30.69 -9.01
CA GLY A 704 -2.71 -30.99 -7.58
C GLY A 704 -3.92 -30.36 -6.84
N ASP A 705 -3.71 -30.07 -5.56
CA ASP A 705 -4.70 -29.52 -4.63
C ASP A 705 -5.11 -28.07 -4.97
N THR A 706 -4.30 -27.36 -5.75
CA THR A 706 -4.60 -25.98 -6.17
C THR A 706 -5.71 -25.92 -7.22
N ALA A 707 -5.91 -26.97 -8.02
CA ALA A 707 -6.92 -27.02 -9.08
C ALA A 707 -8.37 -26.72 -8.62
N PRO A 708 -8.93 -27.35 -7.57
CA PRO A 708 -10.27 -27.03 -7.09
C PRO A 708 -10.40 -25.58 -6.60
N LEU A 709 -9.38 -25.05 -5.92
CA LEU A 709 -9.35 -23.67 -5.43
C LEU A 709 -9.35 -22.67 -6.58
N LEU A 710 -8.52 -22.91 -7.60
CA LEU A 710 -8.44 -22.08 -8.79
C LEU A 710 -9.77 -22.09 -9.55
N LYS A 711 -10.40 -23.27 -9.73
CA LYS A 711 -11.73 -23.38 -10.37
C LYS A 711 -12.79 -22.57 -9.62
N GLN A 712 -12.77 -22.57 -8.29
CA GLN A 712 -13.69 -21.78 -7.49
C GLN A 712 -13.43 -20.28 -7.64
N MET A 713 -12.16 -19.85 -7.63
CA MET A 713 -11.77 -18.46 -7.81
C MET A 713 -12.16 -17.94 -9.20
N LEU A 714 -11.83 -18.67 -10.27
CA LEU A 714 -12.15 -18.27 -11.65
C LEU A 714 -13.66 -18.11 -11.86
N ARG A 715 -14.49 -18.99 -11.27
CA ARG A 715 -15.97 -18.86 -11.28
C ARG A 715 -16.49 -17.61 -10.57
N SER A 716 -15.71 -17.03 -9.66
CA SER A 716 -16.09 -15.86 -8.86
C SER A 716 -15.67 -14.52 -9.47
N LEU A 717 -14.92 -14.54 -10.57
CA LEU A 717 -14.50 -13.35 -11.31
C LEU A 717 -15.66 -12.88 -12.20
N ALA A 718 -15.87 -11.56 -12.31
CA ALA A 718 -17.00 -10.97 -13.03
C ALA A 718 -16.81 -10.92 -14.56
N ILE A 719 -15.86 -11.69 -15.08
CA ILE A 719 -15.33 -11.62 -16.44
C ILE A 719 -15.38 -13.06 -16.99
N GLY A 720 -15.78 -13.24 -18.25
CA GLY A 720 -16.28 -14.50 -18.83
C GLY A 720 -15.43 -15.77 -18.57
N ASP A 721 -16.00 -16.95 -18.86
CA ASP A 721 -15.41 -18.27 -18.55
C ASP A 721 -13.92 -18.39 -18.95
N VAL A 722 -13.01 -18.19 -17.99
CA VAL A 722 -11.59 -18.49 -18.15
C VAL A 722 -11.45 -20.01 -18.29
N PRO A 723 -10.91 -20.52 -19.42
CA PRO A 723 -10.77 -21.95 -19.60
C PRO A 723 -9.78 -22.52 -18.56
N PHE A 724 -10.14 -23.66 -17.98
CA PHE A 724 -9.22 -24.46 -17.17
C PHE A 724 -9.38 -25.93 -17.56
N LYS A 725 -8.71 -26.30 -18.66
CA LYS A 725 -8.74 -27.62 -19.28
C LYS A 725 -7.32 -28.11 -19.57
N LYS A 726 -7.16 -29.38 -19.95
CA LYS A 726 -5.83 -29.96 -20.21
C LYS A 726 -5.11 -29.23 -21.33
N GLU A 727 -5.84 -28.72 -22.32
CA GLU A 727 -5.27 -28.06 -23.50
C GLU A 727 -4.55 -26.76 -23.14
N ASN A 728 -5.08 -25.98 -22.19
CA ASN A 728 -4.54 -24.67 -21.79
C ASN A 728 -3.89 -24.68 -20.38
N THR A 729 -3.64 -25.87 -19.83
CA THR A 729 -2.97 -26.05 -18.54
C THR A 729 -1.69 -26.84 -18.71
N PHE A 730 -0.57 -26.31 -18.21
CA PHE A 730 0.78 -26.87 -18.36
C PHE A 730 1.44 -27.07 -17.00
N CYS A 731 2.25 -28.11 -16.86
CA CYS A 731 2.90 -28.46 -15.61
C CYS A 731 4.41 -28.61 -15.84
N PHE A 732 5.18 -27.75 -15.17
CA PHE A 732 6.62 -27.64 -15.28
C PHE A 732 7.28 -27.91 -13.94
N ASP A 733 8.55 -28.28 -14.00
CA ASP A 733 9.43 -28.41 -12.85
C ASP A 733 10.83 -27.94 -13.23
N SER A 734 11.32 -26.90 -12.56
CA SER A 734 12.62 -26.29 -12.85
C SER A 734 13.76 -26.90 -12.04
N GLU A 735 13.52 -27.99 -11.29
CA GLU A 735 14.55 -28.62 -10.46
C GLU A 735 15.65 -29.27 -11.31
N SER A 736 15.32 -29.75 -12.51
CA SER A 736 16.32 -30.23 -13.48
C SER A 736 17.29 -29.14 -13.93
N PHE A 737 16.83 -27.88 -14.05
CA PHE A 737 17.72 -26.73 -14.27
C PHE A 737 18.56 -26.40 -13.03
N ARG A 738 17.96 -26.43 -11.83
CA ARG A 738 18.72 -26.21 -10.57
C ARG A 738 19.80 -27.27 -10.38
N TYR A 739 19.51 -28.52 -10.71
CA TYR A 739 20.47 -29.63 -10.77
C TYR A 739 21.64 -29.32 -11.71
N LEU A 740 21.34 -28.90 -12.94
CA LEU A 740 22.37 -28.57 -13.93
C LEU A 740 23.33 -27.47 -13.44
N VAL A 741 22.78 -26.40 -12.84
CA VAL A 741 23.57 -25.32 -12.27
C VAL A 741 24.37 -25.78 -11.04
N ALA A 742 23.79 -26.65 -10.20
CA ALA A 742 24.47 -27.22 -9.04
C ALA A 742 25.66 -28.11 -9.44
N LEU A 743 25.51 -28.94 -10.47
CA LEU A 743 26.61 -29.73 -11.05
C LEU A 743 27.78 -28.84 -11.49
N GLN A 744 27.49 -27.73 -12.18
CA GLN A 744 28.51 -26.78 -12.62
C GLN A 744 29.19 -26.02 -11.47
N ASN A 745 28.56 -26.00 -10.29
CA ASN A 745 29.15 -25.48 -9.04
C ASN A 745 29.88 -26.56 -8.23
N GLY A 746 30.14 -27.74 -8.82
CA GLY A 746 30.90 -28.82 -8.19
C GLY A 746 30.13 -29.63 -7.14
N ILE A 747 28.79 -29.55 -7.14
CA ILE A 747 27.95 -30.36 -6.28
C ILE A 747 27.74 -31.73 -6.92
N ASN A 748 28.04 -32.79 -6.19
CA ASN A 748 27.89 -34.17 -6.65
C ASN A 748 26.52 -34.73 -6.26
N PHE A 749 25.94 -35.54 -7.14
CA PHE A 749 24.65 -36.20 -6.94
C PHE A 749 24.80 -37.71 -7.13
N SER A 750 23.93 -38.49 -6.49
CA SER A 750 23.90 -39.93 -6.76
C SER A 750 23.29 -40.23 -8.13
N GLU A 751 23.55 -41.43 -8.65
CA GLU A 751 22.94 -41.88 -9.91
C GLU A 751 21.40 -41.91 -9.84
N LEU A 752 20.85 -42.20 -8.65
CA LEU A 752 19.40 -42.16 -8.42
C LEU A 752 18.86 -40.74 -8.47
N ASP A 753 19.56 -39.77 -7.89
CA ASP A 753 19.17 -38.36 -7.95
C ASP A 753 19.20 -37.84 -9.39
N ARG A 754 20.25 -38.20 -10.15
CA ARG A 754 20.39 -37.86 -11.57
C ARG A 754 19.19 -38.35 -12.39
N GLN A 755 18.81 -39.62 -12.24
CA GLN A 755 17.66 -40.20 -12.96
C GLN A 755 16.35 -39.45 -12.67
N GLU A 756 16.16 -39.00 -11.43
CA GLU A 756 14.99 -38.21 -11.06
C GLU A 756 14.98 -36.82 -11.73
N TYR A 757 16.14 -36.15 -11.82
CA TYR A 757 16.27 -34.88 -12.54
C TYR A 757 16.14 -35.06 -14.06
N GLU A 758 16.59 -36.18 -14.62
CA GLU A 758 16.39 -36.54 -16.03
C GLU A 758 14.90 -36.69 -16.34
N MET A 759 14.15 -37.36 -15.46
CA MET A 759 12.69 -37.47 -15.60
C MET A 759 12.01 -36.09 -15.52
N SER A 760 12.47 -35.20 -14.63
CA SER A 760 12.01 -33.80 -14.57
C SER A 760 12.29 -33.05 -15.86
N TRP A 761 13.50 -33.19 -16.41
CA TRP A 761 13.89 -32.60 -17.69
C TRP A 761 12.96 -33.04 -18.83
N ILE A 762 12.77 -34.35 -19.01
CA ILE A 762 11.94 -34.92 -20.08
C ILE A 762 10.49 -34.38 -20.00
N LYS A 763 9.91 -34.35 -18.79
CA LYS A 763 8.53 -33.88 -18.58
C LYS A 763 8.40 -32.38 -18.84
N SER A 764 9.33 -31.57 -18.34
CA SER A 764 9.32 -30.11 -18.52
C SER A 764 9.59 -29.71 -19.97
N VAL A 765 10.49 -30.37 -20.69
CA VAL A 765 10.73 -30.16 -22.13
C VAL A 765 9.46 -30.47 -22.94
N HIS A 766 8.81 -31.61 -22.64
CA HIS A 766 7.57 -31.99 -23.31
C HIS A 766 6.48 -30.92 -23.14
N ASP A 767 6.21 -30.47 -21.90
CA ASP A 767 5.18 -29.46 -21.66
C ASP A 767 5.57 -28.07 -22.17
N SER A 768 6.87 -27.76 -22.27
CA SER A 768 7.38 -26.53 -22.89
C SER A 768 7.09 -26.49 -24.40
N LYS A 769 7.35 -27.60 -25.10
CA LYS A 769 6.98 -27.75 -26.52
C LYS A 769 5.47 -27.65 -26.72
N ARG A 770 4.70 -28.32 -25.85
CA ARG A 770 3.23 -28.26 -25.88
C ARG A 770 2.69 -26.84 -25.68
N LEU A 771 3.32 -26.04 -24.81
CA LEU A 771 2.96 -24.64 -24.59
C LEU A 771 3.18 -23.81 -25.86
N ILE A 772 4.35 -23.94 -26.49
CA ILE A 772 4.67 -23.24 -27.75
C ILE A 772 3.68 -23.63 -28.85
N GLU A 773 3.43 -24.93 -29.03
CA GLU A 773 2.49 -25.44 -30.02
C GLU A 773 1.07 -24.91 -29.80
N TYR A 774 0.61 -24.87 -28.55
CA TYR A 774 -0.70 -24.34 -28.18
C TYR A 774 -0.84 -22.86 -28.56
N ILE A 775 0.15 -22.04 -28.22
CA ILE A 775 0.15 -20.60 -28.52
C ILE A 775 0.21 -20.36 -30.03
N CYS A 776 1.10 -21.06 -30.74
CA CYS A 776 1.22 -20.95 -32.18
C CYS A 776 -0.08 -21.36 -32.91
N LYS A 777 -0.78 -22.40 -32.43
CA LYS A 777 -2.06 -22.85 -32.99
C LYS A 777 -3.20 -21.86 -32.73
N GLU A 778 -3.27 -21.29 -31.54
CA GLU A 778 -4.24 -20.25 -31.18
C GLU A 778 -4.05 -18.95 -31.99
N LEU A 779 -2.81 -18.64 -32.40
CA LEU A 779 -2.54 -17.53 -33.30
C LEU A 779 -2.97 -17.83 -34.75
N ALA A 780 -2.72 -19.04 -35.23
CA ALA A 780 -3.10 -19.47 -36.57
C ALA A 780 -4.63 -19.55 -36.76
N SER A 781 -5.38 -20.00 -35.75
CA SER A 781 -6.85 -20.09 -35.82
C SER A 781 -7.54 -18.72 -35.88
N ARG A 782 -6.89 -17.66 -35.41
CA ARG A 782 -7.41 -16.28 -35.40
C ARG A 782 -7.19 -15.54 -36.72
N CYS A 783 -6.12 -15.86 -37.45
CA CYS A 783 -5.89 -15.32 -38.79
C CYS A 783 -6.99 -15.75 -39.78
N ILE A 784 -7.55 -16.95 -39.61
CA ILE A 784 -8.62 -17.52 -40.46
C ILE A 784 -10.01 -16.89 -40.17
N GLN A 785 -10.18 -16.19 -39.04
CA GLN A 785 -11.45 -15.54 -38.68
C GLN A 785 -11.51 -14.05 -39.04
N GLN A 786 -10.43 -13.48 -39.60
CA GLN A 786 -10.34 -12.08 -40.02
C GLN A 786 -10.24 -11.88 -41.54
N GLU A 787 -10.24 -12.97 -42.32
CA GLU A 787 -10.59 -12.99 -43.76
C GLU A 787 -12.09 -13.26 -43.93
#